data_AF-A0A931XA88-F1
#
_entry.id   AF-A0A931XA88-F1
#
_cell.length_a   1.000
_cell.length_b   1.000
_cell.length_c   1.000
_cell.angle_alpha   90.00
_cell.angle_beta   90.00
_cell.angle_gamma   90.00
#
_symmetry.space_group_name_H-M   'P 1'
#
loop_
_entity.id
_entity.type
_entity.pdbx_description
1 polymer ?
#
loop_
_entity_poly.entity_id
_entity_poly.type
_entity_poly.pdbx_seq_one_letter_code
_entity_poly.pdbx_strand_id
1 'polypeptide(L)'
;MSFRVRRSLADLRGANPDAALGVVAPRPLVEALLARELAAYADIVVFEDGADARAEEVKRTHPGLAVWSTIAFDSFERLLEATTKRSPAVDRMVTWPPLASPTPELAADLRTLAEVFPDNLVPIADFPARCDPVDACSVAAYERADTRAPVVVIRRTGEGRASVVLSAPRAEMFAIVSHVRASAEIADSVLPLAPVPADSTGAIRLWMPMTGVSHLIARLPPAQERVAETVSVVGARSLAVEEIVARHQSAAARQTRAVRRLITEAQTIVTFEVPAFPAPVTIEADTTIFQGDGPTELAQRRLTVNGVAFASGGSGVPKLPLIEPERAASPPLAITLGRAYRYRLEGRERVAGRDAYVVAFTPSDASRSLFAGRAWIDADGFALLRVDAAQTNLRGPITSSQQIEEFAPHPAGEDTVWLLARSEIRQVYQGAGITTPIHRLMVVRRHEINPPGLAARRQAAYASSAVMLRETPEGLRYLRRGDGRGTGGAPSAAREIAGRATRIRALAGGVLIDPTISQPLPFAGLNYTDFDFLRTGAQLNAFYAGSYGQFAFNAPSIAGTRWQLTGSGFGILARYNDRSFRAGRERYEENLRQRPARVRGGVVRPLTARTAMRGEYLFDYVALERGPSTAPSFVTPADQVVHGALLTLETQRAGWRLEGWWNPARRSGWRAWGRPDTDDYREEHADFQRFGVNASRLWMLSPRLLARVEAAWMSGRDLDRFSRYAFGSFDNRLRGYPSASIRYDRGAALRTALAWQAGGRLRLDGFGDLGWVRDPGFGSRARAYPGIGAALEAPGPRSLLLGAEWGYGIRGLNTDGSRGTHVVRLTAYKVF
;
A
#
# COMPACT_ATOMS: atom_id res chain seq x y z
N MET A 1 22.39 -30.81 18.89
CA MET A 1 21.44 -30.32 19.91
C MET A 1 21.01 -28.87 19.67
N SER A 2 21.93 -27.89 19.67
CA SER A 2 21.60 -26.45 19.52
C SER A 2 20.73 -26.03 18.33
N PHE A 3 21.01 -26.51 17.11
CA PHE A 3 20.19 -26.17 15.94
C PHE A 3 18.76 -26.72 16.04
N ARG A 4 18.58 -27.92 16.63
CA ARG A 4 17.25 -28.55 16.80
C ARG A 4 16.37 -27.69 17.69
N VAL A 5 16.90 -27.24 18.82
CA VAL A 5 16.20 -26.34 19.75
C VAL A 5 15.82 -25.04 19.03
N ARG A 6 16.76 -24.39 18.31
CA ARG A 6 16.51 -23.14 17.58
C ARG A 6 15.44 -23.27 16.49
N ARG A 7 15.47 -24.34 15.70
CA ARG A 7 14.44 -24.61 14.67
C ARG A 7 13.07 -24.92 15.28
N SER A 8 13.01 -25.75 16.33
CA SER A 8 11.75 -26.01 17.05
C SER A 8 11.13 -24.72 17.59
N LEU A 9 11.95 -23.83 18.15
CA LEU A 9 11.49 -22.52 18.61
C LEU A 9 11.01 -21.62 17.45
N ALA A 10 11.73 -21.62 16.32
CA ALA A 10 11.31 -20.90 15.11
C ALA A 10 9.96 -21.42 14.57
N ASP A 11 9.78 -22.73 14.49
CA ASP A 11 8.56 -23.36 14.00
C ASP A 11 7.37 -23.09 14.94
N LEU A 12 7.61 -23.20 16.25
CA LEU A 12 6.63 -22.85 17.29
C LEU A 12 6.24 -21.37 17.23
N ARG A 13 7.19 -20.46 16.97
CA ARG A 13 6.92 -19.03 16.81
C ARG A 13 6.14 -18.72 15.55
N GLY A 14 6.49 -19.34 14.44
CA GLY A 14 5.78 -19.19 13.18
C GLY A 14 4.35 -19.76 13.22
N ALA A 15 4.09 -20.71 14.12
CA ALA A 15 2.75 -21.24 14.40
C ALA A 15 1.97 -20.38 15.40
N ASN A 16 2.64 -19.85 16.43
CA ASN A 16 2.04 -19.06 17.50
C ASN A 16 2.90 -17.79 17.74
N PRO A 17 2.66 -16.71 16.98
CA PRO A 17 3.47 -15.48 17.06
C PRO A 17 3.47 -14.86 18.46
N ASP A 18 2.37 -15.04 19.20
CA ASP A 18 2.15 -14.47 20.53
C ASP A 18 2.65 -15.37 21.67
N ALA A 19 3.04 -16.62 21.39
CA ALA A 19 3.48 -17.55 22.43
C ALA A 19 4.86 -17.16 22.98
N ALA A 20 5.02 -17.19 24.31
CA ALA A 20 6.33 -17.07 24.94
C ALA A 20 7.04 -18.42 24.91
N LEU A 21 8.25 -18.48 24.33
CA LEU A 21 8.97 -19.72 24.12
C LEU A 21 10.19 -19.83 25.06
N GLY A 22 10.23 -20.89 25.86
CA GLY A 22 11.27 -21.15 26.84
C GLY A 22 12.09 -22.41 26.57
N VAL A 23 13.34 -22.42 27.03
CA VAL A 23 14.19 -23.62 27.04
C VAL A 23 14.59 -23.95 28.46
N VAL A 24 14.24 -25.16 28.91
CA VAL A 24 14.65 -25.72 30.21
C VAL A 24 15.78 -26.71 29.96
N ALA A 25 16.92 -26.54 30.65
CA ALA A 25 18.06 -27.45 30.54
C ALA A 25 19.05 -27.30 31.72
N PRO A 26 19.92 -28.31 31.95
CA PRO A 26 21.07 -28.19 32.84
C PRO A 26 21.97 -27.03 32.44
N ARG A 27 22.63 -26.42 33.42
CA ARG A 27 23.41 -25.18 33.22
C ARG A 27 24.43 -25.27 32.06
N PRO A 28 25.29 -26.31 31.96
CA PRO A 28 26.28 -26.40 30.88
C PRO A 28 25.65 -26.44 29.49
N LEU A 29 24.44 -26.98 29.39
CA LEU A 29 23.71 -27.07 28.13
C LEU A 29 23.09 -25.74 27.74
N VAL A 30 22.45 -25.01 28.67
CA VAL A 30 21.93 -23.66 28.40
C VAL A 30 23.05 -22.74 27.93
N GLU A 31 24.21 -22.78 28.58
CA GLU A 31 25.39 -22.01 28.20
C GLU A 31 25.89 -22.39 26.79
N ALA A 32 25.99 -23.69 26.49
CA ALA A 32 26.37 -24.15 25.15
C ALA A 32 25.33 -23.79 24.07
N LEU A 33 24.05 -23.64 24.44
CA LEU A 33 23.00 -23.20 23.54
C LEU A 33 23.04 -21.67 23.32
N LEU A 34 23.28 -20.88 24.37
CA LEU A 34 23.43 -19.42 24.32
C LEU A 34 24.66 -19.01 23.51
N ALA A 35 25.80 -19.67 23.72
CA ALA A 35 27.01 -19.52 22.91
C ALA A 35 26.78 -19.85 21.42
N ARG A 36 25.68 -20.53 21.10
CA ARG A 36 25.24 -20.87 19.75
C ARG A 36 23.93 -20.15 19.37
N GLU A 37 23.77 -18.90 19.82
CA GLU A 37 22.69 -17.98 19.43
C GLU A 37 21.26 -18.41 19.82
N LEU A 38 21.06 -19.16 20.91
CA LEU A 38 19.71 -19.52 21.37
C LEU A 38 18.83 -18.29 21.66
N ALA A 39 19.44 -17.19 22.14
CA ALA A 39 18.76 -15.95 22.51
C ALA A 39 17.98 -15.29 21.34
N ALA A 40 18.33 -15.60 20.09
CA ALA A 40 17.59 -15.09 18.93
C ALA A 40 16.21 -15.77 18.75
N TYR A 41 16.00 -16.95 19.37
CA TYR A 41 14.87 -17.85 19.14
C TYR A 41 13.98 -18.08 20.37
N ALA A 42 14.55 -17.96 21.58
CA ALA A 42 13.84 -18.11 22.85
C ALA A 42 13.53 -16.75 23.49
N ASP A 43 12.42 -16.67 24.22
CA ASP A 43 12.13 -15.54 25.11
C ASP A 43 12.58 -15.82 26.55
N ILE A 44 12.68 -17.10 26.92
CA ILE A 44 12.95 -17.55 28.28
C ILE A 44 14.04 -18.64 28.26
N VAL A 45 14.98 -18.59 29.20
CA VAL A 45 15.87 -19.72 29.53
C VAL A 45 15.69 -20.10 30.98
N VAL A 46 15.60 -21.39 31.25
CA VAL A 46 15.41 -21.95 32.59
C VAL A 46 16.58 -22.88 32.93
N PHE A 47 17.28 -22.57 34.02
CA PHE A 47 18.40 -23.36 34.51
C PHE A 47 17.92 -24.41 35.51
N GLU A 48 18.17 -25.70 35.23
CA GLU A 48 17.74 -26.82 36.10
C GLU A 48 18.51 -26.87 37.45
N ASP A 49 19.76 -26.41 37.46
CA ASP A 49 20.66 -26.51 38.64
C ASP A 49 20.83 -25.15 39.37
N GLY A 50 19.82 -24.29 39.30
CA GLY A 50 19.81 -22.95 39.90
C GLY A 50 20.45 -21.87 39.03
N ALA A 51 19.74 -20.76 38.79
CA ALA A 51 20.12 -19.69 37.88
C ALA A 51 20.97 -18.55 38.49
N ASP A 52 21.08 -18.48 39.82
CA ASP A 52 21.51 -17.25 40.52
C ASP A 52 22.95 -16.80 40.25
N ALA A 53 23.88 -17.74 40.09
CA ALA A 53 25.32 -17.41 39.98
C ALA A 53 25.71 -16.68 38.68
N ARG A 54 24.86 -16.71 37.63
CA ARG A 54 25.18 -16.17 36.29
C ARG A 54 24.00 -15.48 35.58
N ALA A 55 22.84 -15.36 36.23
CA ALA A 55 21.66 -14.68 35.65
C ALA A 55 21.96 -13.22 35.23
N GLU A 56 22.75 -12.50 36.03
CA GLU A 56 23.19 -11.13 35.70
C GLU A 56 24.03 -11.08 34.42
N GLU A 57 24.92 -12.05 34.23
CA GLU A 57 25.76 -12.11 33.03
C GLU A 57 24.94 -12.46 31.78
N VAL A 58 24.00 -13.39 31.89
CA VAL A 58 23.10 -13.75 30.78
C VAL A 58 22.26 -12.55 30.36
N LYS A 59 21.68 -11.81 31.31
CA LYS A 59 20.93 -10.58 31.01
C LYS A 59 21.80 -9.49 30.40
N ARG A 60 23.02 -9.30 30.88
CA ARG A 60 23.99 -8.35 30.32
C ARG A 60 24.39 -8.70 28.89
N THR A 61 24.52 -9.98 28.57
CA THR A 61 24.99 -10.46 27.25
C THR A 61 23.85 -10.64 26.25
N HIS A 62 22.64 -10.91 26.73
CA HIS A 62 21.44 -11.16 25.94
C HIS A 62 20.26 -10.31 26.46
N PRO A 63 20.30 -8.99 26.25
CA PRO A 63 19.20 -8.10 26.65
C PRO A 63 17.88 -8.55 26.02
N GLY A 64 16.81 -8.59 26.84
CA GLY A 64 15.48 -9.05 26.43
C GLY A 64 15.20 -10.55 26.61
N LEU A 65 16.18 -11.37 27.00
CA LEU A 65 15.98 -12.78 27.33
C LEU A 65 15.64 -12.93 28.83
N ALA A 66 14.48 -13.50 29.15
CA ALA A 66 14.08 -13.75 30.53
C ALA A 66 14.82 -14.97 31.10
N VAL A 67 15.31 -14.87 32.33
CA VAL A 67 16.05 -15.92 33.03
C VAL A 67 15.21 -16.46 34.16
N TRP A 68 14.83 -17.73 34.10
CA TRP A 68 14.08 -18.41 35.15
C TRP A 68 14.94 -19.46 35.84
N SER A 69 14.62 -19.77 37.09
CA SER A 69 15.30 -20.80 37.88
C SER A 69 14.33 -21.92 38.23
N THR A 70 14.77 -23.17 38.23
CA THR A 70 13.98 -24.26 38.84
C THR A 70 14.39 -24.47 40.29
N ILE A 71 13.43 -24.76 41.17
CA ILE A 71 13.69 -25.12 42.57
C ILE A 71 12.95 -26.40 42.91
N ALA A 72 13.73 -27.42 43.28
CA ALA A 72 13.24 -28.61 43.96
C ALA A 72 13.20 -28.32 45.47
N PHE A 73 12.09 -28.60 46.13
CA PHE A 73 11.90 -28.32 47.55
C PHE A 73 11.28 -29.52 48.27
N ASP A 74 11.97 -30.09 49.24
CA ASP A 74 11.47 -31.18 50.08
C ASP A 74 10.86 -30.70 51.40
N SER A 75 10.98 -29.39 51.70
CA SER A 75 10.28 -28.71 52.79
C SER A 75 9.93 -27.26 52.40
N PHE A 76 8.98 -26.66 53.13
CA PHE A 76 8.60 -25.26 52.94
C PHE A 76 9.73 -24.30 53.33
N GLU A 77 10.53 -24.62 54.35
CA GLU A 77 11.72 -23.83 54.71
C GLU A 77 12.73 -23.76 53.57
N ARG A 78 12.97 -24.88 52.85
CA ARG A 78 13.86 -24.85 51.67
C ARG A 78 13.30 -24.02 50.53
N LEU A 79 11.98 -24.03 50.32
CA LEU A 79 11.33 -23.18 49.33
C LEU A 79 11.46 -21.69 49.69
N LEU A 80 11.30 -21.35 50.98
CA LEU A 80 11.39 -19.99 51.50
C LEU A 80 12.86 -19.48 51.53
N GLU A 81 13.80 -20.32 51.90
CA GLU A 81 15.24 -20.03 51.85
C GLU A 81 15.70 -19.78 50.40
N ALA A 82 15.18 -20.55 49.45
CA ALA A 82 15.54 -20.42 48.04
C ALA A 82 14.88 -19.20 47.36
N THR A 83 13.72 -18.75 47.82
CA THR A 83 13.11 -17.48 47.37
C THR A 83 13.82 -16.25 47.95
N THR A 84 14.35 -16.33 49.17
CA THR A 84 15.03 -15.22 49.87
C THR A 84 16.49 -15.03 49.46
N LYS A 85 17.18 -16.07 49.02
CA LYS A 85 18.59 -16.01 48.53
C LYS A 85 18.73 -15.77 47.02
N ARG A 86 17.62 -15.53 46.31
CA ARG A 86 17.56 -15.37 44.85
C ARG A 86 18.22 -14.07 44.37
N SER A 87 18.93 -14.14 43.24
CA SER A 87 19.44 -12.98 42.52
C SER A 87 18.29 -12.14 41.93
N PRO A 88 18.35 -10.79 42.01
CA PRO A 88 17.38 -9.91 41.34
C PRO A 88 17.32 -10.13 39.81
N ALA A 89 18.38 -10.69 39.21
CA ALA A 89 18.44 -10.96 37.78
C ALA A 89 17.62 -12.19 37.34
N VAL A 90 17.28 -13.10 38.24
CA VAL A 90 16.30 -14.16 37.95
C VAL A 90 14.91 -13.51 37.89
N ASP A 91 14.17 -13.68 36.81
CA ASP A 91 12.85 -13.06 36.61
C ASP A 91 11.75 -13.83 37.36
N ARG A 92 11.79 -15.17 37.30
CA ARG A 92 10.78 -16.04 37.89
C ARG A 92 11.38 -17.36 38.38
N MET A 93 10.71 -17.97 39.35
CA MET A 93 11.01 -19.32 39.83
C MET A 93 9.96 -20.31 39.35
N VAL A 94 10.42 -21.45 38.86
CA VAL A 94 9.62 -22.62 38.54
C VAL A 94 9.80 -23.61 39.70
N THR A 95 8.74 -23.84 40.47
CA THR A 95 8.79 -24.76 41.61
C THR A 95 8.39 -26.17 41.17
N TRP A 96 9.14 -27.19 41.61
CA TRP A 96 8.88 -28.59 41.29
C TRP A 96 8.89 -29.43 42.57
N PRO A 97 7.80 -30.16 42.90
CA PRO A 97 7.79 -30.99 44.09
C PRO A 97 8.68 -32.24 43.86
N PRO A 98 9.60 -32.57 44.78
CA PRO A 98 10.33 -33.82 44.76
C PRO A 98 9.41 -34.89 45.33
N LEU A 99 8.85 -35.78 44.50
CA LEU A 99 7.99 -36.84 45.03
C LEU A 99 8.44 -38.20 44.52
N ALA A 100 9.34 -38.81 45.30
CA ALA A 100 9.34 -40.25 45.47
C ALA A 100 8.30 -40.67 46.53
N SER A 101 7.96 -39.81 47.50
CA SER A 101 6.85 -39.97 48.47
C SER A 101 6.62 -38.63 49.21
N PRO A 102 5.43 -38.00 49.17
CA PRO A 102 5.17 -36.81 49.99
C PRO A 102 5.15 -37.21 51.45
N THR A 103 5.89 -36.51 52.31
CA THR A 103 5.64 -36.60 53.75
C THR A 103 4.23 -36.05 54.03
N PRO A 104 3.51 -36.58 55.03
CA PRO A 104 2.21 -36.05 55.44
C PRO A 104 2.27 -34.55 55.80
N GLU A 105 3.41 -34.07 56.33
CA GLU A 105 3.63 -32.64 56.58
C GLU A 105 3.68 -31.82 55.28
N LEU A 106 4.44 -32.23 54.26
CA LEU A 106 4.50 -31.55 52.96
C LEU A 106 3.13 -31.52 52.26
N ALA A 107 2.33 -32.58 52.44
CA ALA A 107 0.97 -32.66 51.89
C ALA A 107 -0.05 -31.77 52.63
N ALA A 108 0.21 -31.43 53.90
CA ALA A 108 -0.55 -30.43 54.64
C ALA A 108 -0.11 -29.01 54.28
N ASP A 109 1.20 -28.78 54.16
CA ASP A 109 1.78 -27.47 53.80
C ASP A 109 1.48 -27.06 52.35
N LEU A 110 1.47 -28.00 51.39
CA LEU A 110 1.00 -27.77 50.02
C LEU A 110 -0.49 -27.44 49.95
N ARG A 111 -1.28 -27.92 50.92
CA ARG A 111 -2.71 -27.61 51.05
C ARG A 111 -2.90 -26.17 51.51
N THR A 112 -2.06 -25.69 52.43
CA THR A 112 -2.00 -24.28 52.86
C THR A 112 -1.53 -23.36 51.72
N LEU A 113 -0.62 -23.83 50.85
CA LEU A 113 -0.19 -23.12 49.63
C LEU A 113 -1.28 -23.04 48.55
N ALA A 114 -2.20 -24.01 48.49
CA ALA A 114 -3.33 -24.01 47.55
C ALA A 114 -4.34 -22.89 47.84
N GLU A 115 -4.38 -22.37 49.08
CA GLU A 115 -5.15 -21.19 49.46
C GLU A 115 -4.51 -19.87 48.99
N VAL A 116 -3.28 -19.91 48.46
CA VAL A 116 -2.48 -18.74 48.05
C VAL A 116 -2.25 -18.68 46.52
N PHE A 117 -2.63 -19.71 45.76
CA PHE A 117 -2.74 -19.61 44.29
C PHE A 117 -4.05 -18.91 43.92
N PRO A 118 -4.08 -18.08 42.85
CA PRO A 118 -5.22 -17.20 42.57
C PRO A 118 -6.54 -17.99 42.42
N ASP A 119 -7.38 -17.79 43.44
CA ASP A 119 -8.76 -18.15 43.73
C ASP A 119 -9.57 -18.98 42.71
N ASN A 120 -10.20 -20.06 43.22
CA ASN A 120 -11.40 -20.72 42.72
C ASN A 120 -11.27 -21.73 41.56
N LEU A 121 -10.45 -22.77 41.70
CA LEU A 121 -10.52 -23.96 40.83
C LEU A 121 -11.62 -24.92 41.31
N VAL A 122 -12.59 -25.23 40.44
CA VAL A 122 -13.70 -26.16 40.67
C VAL A 122 -13.43 -27.46 39.92
N PRO A 123 -13.46 -28.65 40.55
CA PRO A 123 -13.22 -29.92 39.85
C PRO A 123 -14.29 -30.21 38.79
N ILE A 124 -13.87 -30.71 37.62
CA ILE A 124 -14.73 -31.17 36.52
C ILE A 124 -14.76 -32.70 36.55
N ALA A 125 -15.91 -33.29 36.90
CA ALA A 125 -16.02 -34.75 37.08
C ALA A 125 -15.94 -35.55 35.76
N ASP A 126 -16.51 -35.03 34.67
CA ASP A 126 -16.68 -35.77 33.40
C ASP A 126 -15.84 -35.19 32.24
N PHE A 127 -14.58 -34.84 32.49
CA PHE A 127 -13.71 -34.34 31.43
C PHE A 127 -13.27 -35.48 30.48
N PRO A 128 -13.47 -35.36 29.14
CA PRO A 128 -13.23 -36.45 28.19
C PRO A 128 -11.73 -36.63 27.89
N ALA A 129 -10.99 -37.17 28.86
CA ALA A 129 -9.61 -37.60 28.73
C ALA A 129 -9.51 -39.13 28.80
N ARG A 130 -8.68 -39.74 27.94
CA ARG A 130 -8.40 -41.19 27.97
C ARG A 130 -6.90 -41.44 28.07
N CYS A 131 -6.47 -42.22 29.06
CA CYS A 131 -5.13 -42.79 29.14
C CYS A 131 -5.12 -44.12 28.39
N ASP A 132 -4.07 -44.37 27.60
CA ASP A 132 -3.85 -45.63 26.89
C ASP A 132 -2.37 -46.07 27.07
N PRO A 133 -2.10 -47.22 27.75
CA PRO A 133 -3.08 -48.05 28.45
C PRO A 133 -3.69 -47.32 29.67
N VAL A 134 -4.93 -47.67 30.05
CA VAL A 134 -5.75 -46.95 31.04
C VAL A 134 -5.04 -46.80 32.40
N ASP A 135 -4.24 -47.78 32.79
CA ASP A 135 -3.56 -47.81 34.09
C ASP A 135 -2.22 -47.04 34.10
N ALA A 136 -1.82 -46.44 32.96
CA ALA A 136 -0.53 -45.76 32.85
C ALA A 136 -0.53 -44.33 33.42
N CYS A 137 -1.70 -43.68 33.49
CA CYS A 137 -1.86 -42.35 34.08
C CYS A 137 -3.26 -42.09 34.67
N SER A 138 -3.35 -41.16 35.62
CA SER A 138 -4.57 -40.53 36.09
C SER A 138 -4.68 -39.09 35.58
N VAL A 139 -5.90 -38.65 35.26
CA VAL A 139 -6.18 -37.31 34.75
C VAL A 139 -7.21 -36.65 35.64
N ALA A 140 -6.88 -35.48 36.17
CA ALA A 140 -7.80 -34.64 36.94
C ALA A 140 -8.02 -33.32 36.18
N ALA A 141 -9.27 -32.89 36.06
CA ALA A 141 -9.61 -31.65 35.38
C ALA A 141 -10.30 -30.69 36.35
N TYR A 142 -9.99 -29.41 36.20
CA TYR A 142 -10.47 -28.32 37.02
C TYR A 142 -10.94 -27.18 36.12
N GLU A 143 -11.83 -26.34 36.60
CA GLU A 143 -12.34 -25.16 35.92
C GLU A 143 -12.07 -23.96 36.80
N ARG A 144 -11.53 -22.88 36.24
CA ARG A 144 -11.48 -21.61 36.97
C ARG A 144 -12.87 -20.99 37.06
N ALA A 145 -13.36 -20.69 38.26
CA ALA A 145 -14.69 -20.14 38.48
C ALA A 145 -14.91 -18.76 37.82
N ASP A 146 -13.84 -17.98 37.62
CA ASP A 146 -13.89 -16.64 37.02
C ASP A 146 -13.88 -16.63 35.48
N THR A 147 -13.22 -17.61 34.86
CA THR A 147 -12.93 -17.61 33.43
C THR A 147 -13.48 -18.83 32.69
N ARG A 148 -14.10 -19.78 33.41
CA ARG A 148 -14.60 -21.05 32.86
C ARG A 148 -13.53 -21.85 32.09
N ALA A 149 -12.26 -21.57 32.36
CA ALA A 149 -11.15 -22.13 31.62
C ALA A 149 -10.76 -23.50 32.22
N PRO A 150 -10.75 -24.59 31.43
CA PRO A 150 -10.35 -25.89 31.93
C PRO A 150 -8.83 -25.96 32.14
N VAL A 151 -8.44 -26.55 33.27
CA VAL A 151 -7.07 -26.85 33.69
C VAL A 151 -6.99 -28.35 33.90
N VAL A 152 -6.16 -29.03 33.13
CA VAL A 152 -6.02 -30.49 33.20
C VAL A 152 -4.66 -30.86 33.78
N VAL A 153 -4.67 -31.70 34.81
CA VAL A 153 -3.51 -32.24 35.52
C VAL A 153 -3.41 -33.72 35.23
N ILE A 154 -2.31 -34.13 34.60
CA ILE A 154 -2.04 -35.54 34.28
C ILE A 154 -0.95 -36.05 35.21
N ARG A 155 -1.20 -37.20 35.84
CA ARG A 155 -0.31 -37.88 36.81
C ARG A 155 -0.04 -39.31 36.35
N ARG A 156 1.18 -39.81 36.57
CA ARG A 156 1.57 -41.20 36.24
C ARG A 156 1.01 -42.19 37.26
N THR A 157 0.60 -43.38 36.80
CA THR A 157 0.15 -44.50 37.65
C THR A 157 0.79 -45.86 37.32
N GLY A 158 1.47 -46.04 36.19
CA GLY A 158 2.11 -47.30 35.78
C GLY A 158 3.45 -47.18 35.03
N GLU A 159 4.06 -48.30 34.62
CA GLU A 159 5.28 -48.39 33.81
C GLU A 159 4.96 -48.76 32.34
N GLY A 160 5.59 -48.10 31.35
CA GLY A 160 5.37 -48.34 29.91
C GLY A 160 5.11 -47.05 29.10
N ARG A 161 4.95 -47.14 27.76
CA ARG A 161 4.53 -45.98 26.94
C ARG A 161 3.07 -45.64 27.28
N ALA A 162 2.82 -44.38 27.65
CA ALA A 162 1.49 -43.86 27.91
C ALA A 162 1.14 -42.80 26.87
N SER A 163 -0.07 -42.87 26.33
CA SER A 163 -0.66 -41.77 25.57
C SER A 163 -1.87 -41.22 26.31
N VAL A 164 -2.02 -39.89 26.32
CA VAL A 164 -3.21 -39.23 26.86
C VAL A 164 -3.93 -38.56 25.72
N VAL A 165 -5.18 -38.96 25.52
CA VAL A 165 -6.08 -38.39 24.53
C VAL A 165 -6.94 -37.33 25.21
N LEU A 166 -6.66 -36.05 24.96
CA LEU A 166 -7.46 -34.92 25.41
C LEU A 166 -8.35 -34.46 24.26
N SER A 167 -9.67 -34.60 24.39
CA SER A 167 -10.58 -34.07 23.37
C SER A 167 -10.88 -32.61 23.66
N ALA A 168 -10.20 -31.70 22.96
CA ALA A 168 -10.44 -30.27 23.13
C ALA A 168 -10.44 -29.55 21.78
N PRO A 169 -11.42 -28.67 21.54
CA PRO A 169 -11.36 -27.75 20.44
C PRO A 169 -10.29 -26.72 20.76
N ARG A 170 -9.11 -27.04 20.19
CA ARG A 170 -8.20 -26.11 19.52
C ARG A 170 -7.24 -25.47 20.64
N ALA A 171 -5.87 -25.29 20.52
CA ALA A 171 -4.90 -24.87 21.63
C ALA A 171 -3.77 -23.72 21.60
N GLU A 172 -3.82 -22.60 22.38
CA GLU A 172 -2.68 -21.74 22.86
C GLU A 172 -1.89 -22.55 23.88
N MET A 173 -0.67 -22.92 23.53
CA MET A 173 0.09 -23.93 24.25
C MET A 173 1.11 -23.29 25.21
N PHE A 174 1.03 -23.63 26.49
CA PHE A 174 2.19 -23.63 27.38
C PHE A 174 2.52 -25.09 27.68
N ALA A 175 3.65 -25.57 27.17
CA ALA A 175 4.16 -26.90 27.45
C ALA A 175 5.46 -26.76 28.24
N ILE A 176 5.45 -27.22 29.50
CA ILE A 176 6.67 -27.45 30.26
C ILE A 176 6.98 -28.93 30.09
N VAL A 177 7.96 -29.25 29.25
CA VAL A 177 8.45 -30.62 29.07
C VAL A 177 9.63 -30.80 30.01
N SER A 178 9.49 -31.69 31.01
CA SER A 178 10.60 -32.11 31.86
C SER A 178 11.27 -33.38 31.30
N HIS A 179 12.57 -33.51 31.55
CA HIS A 179 13.45 -34.64 31.21
C HIS A 179 13.75 -34.91 29.72
N VAL A 180 14.82 -34.29 29.20
CA VAL A 180 15.63 -34.88 28.12
C VAL A 180 16.88 -35.51 28.77
N ARG A 181 16.79 -36.75 29.26
CA ARG A 181 18.01 -37.47 29.67
C ARG A 181 18.79 -37.87 28.43
N ALA A 182 20.00 -37.32 28.28
CA ALA A 182 21.00 -37.88 27.38
C ALA A 182 21.60 -39.14 28.04
N SER A 183 21.00 -40.31 27.77
CA SER A 183 21.67 -41.60 27.96
C SER A 183 22.39 -41.96 26.66
N ALA A 184 23.67 -42.31 26.75
CA ALA A 184 24.50 -42.65 25.61
C ALA A 184 24.11 -43.97 24.90
N GLU A 185 23.14 -44.73 25.41
CA GLU A 185 22.73 -46.02 24.84
C GLU A 185 21.28 -46.08 24.31
N ILE A 186 20.50 -44.99 24.40
CA ILE A 186 19.20 -44.94 23.71
C ILE A 186 19.39 -44.19 22.38
N ALA A 187 20.12 -44.84 21.46
CA ALA A 187 19.91 -44.63 20.05
C ALA A 187 18.56 -45.27 19.66
N ASP A 188 17.83 -44.62 18.76
CA ASP A 188 16.61 -45.12 18.12
C ASP A 188 15.32 -45.16 18.95
N SER A 189 14.84 -44.01 19.42
CA SER A 189 13.40 -43.67 19.31
C SER A 189 13.07 -42.27 19.85
N VAL A 190 13.31 -41.25 19.04
CA VAL A 190 12.58 -39.98 19.15
C VAL A 190 11.50 -40.01 18.08
N LEU A 191 10.30 -40.49 18.45
CA LEU A 191 9.16 -40.53 17.54
C LEU A 191 8.51 -39.13 17.44
N PRO A 192 8.22 -38.67 16.22
CA PRO A 192 7.59 -37.38 15.95
C PRO A 192 6.10 -37.39 16.36
N LEU A 193 5.60 -36.25 16.82
CA LEU A 193 4.16 -35.97 16.84
C LEU A 193 3.66 -35.90 15.39
N ALA A 194 3.10 -37.00 14.87
CA ALA A 194 2.45 -37.02 13.56
C ALA A 194 0.96 -36.63 13.70
N PRO A 195 0.43 -35.68 12.89
CA PRO A 195 -1.00 -35.47 12.77
C PRO A 195 -1.62 -36.51 11.81
N VAL A 196 -2.73 -37.12 12.22
CA VAL A 196 -3.60 -37.98 11.39
C VAL A 196 -4.76 -37.11 10.85
N PRO A 197 -5.29 -37.38 9.63
CA PRO A 197 -6.34 -36.56 9.02
C PRO A 197 -7.62 -36.50 9.88
N ALA A 198 -8.28 -35.34 9.82
CA ALA A 198 -9.49 -35.05 10.58
C ALA A 198 -10.71 -35.77 10.00
N ASP A 199 -11.06 -36.93 10.56
CA ASP A 199 -12.43 -37.44 10.51
C ASP A 199 -13.11 -37.20 11.88
N SER A 200 -13.97 -36.18 11.88
CA SER A 200 -15.12 -35.91 12.77
C SER A 200 -15.03 -35.97 14.31
N THR A 201 -13.90 -36.25 14.97
CA THR A 201 -13.80 -36.10 16.45
C THR A 201 -12.47 -35.45 16.87
N GLY A 202 -12.55 -34.25 17.48
CA GLY A 202 -11.42 -33.42 17.87
C GLY A 202 -10.61 -33.93 19.08
N ALA A 203 -9.86 -35.01 18.90
CA ALA A 203 -8.99 -35.61 19.91
C ALA A 203 -7.51 -35.21 19.72
N ILE A 204 -6.87 -34.64 20.75
CA ILE A 204 -5.43 -34.38 20.85
C ILE A 204 -4.76 -35.56 21.54
N ARG A 205 -3.82 -36.26 20.87
CA ARG A 205 -3.00 -37.32 21.49
C ARG A 205 -1.64 -36.77 21.91
N LEU A 206 -1.39 -36.71 23.22
CA LEU A 206 -0.09 -36.37 23.79
C LEU A 206 0.75 -37.64 23.97
N TRP A 207 1.96 -37.63 23.41
CA TRP A 207 2.95 -38.69 23.57
C TRP A 207 4.04 -38.23 24.53
N MET A 208 4.23 -38.95 25.63
CA MET A 208 5.25 -38.61 26.63
C MET A 208 6.45 -39.56 26.47
N PRO A 209 7.69 -39.06 26.27
CA PRO A 209 8.89 -39.87 26.37
C PRO A 209 9.16 -40.19 27.85
N MET A 210 9.27 -41.49 28.17
CA MET A 210 9.21 -41.99 29.55
C MET A 210 10.61 -42.25 30.12
N THR A 211 11.32 -41.20 30.55
CA THR A 211 12.42 -41.35 31.52
C THR A 211 12.30 -40.30 32.61
N GLY A 212 11.78 -40.68 33.79
CA GLY A 212 11.60 -39.81 34.95
C GLY A 212 10.14 -39.40 35.21
N VAL A 213 9.82 -39.12 36.48
CA VAL A 213 8.46 -38.80 36.96
C VAL A 213 7.99 -37.48 36.33
N SER A 214 6.85 -37.49 35.65
CA SER A 214 6.35 -36.35 34.86
C SER A 214 4.93 -35.97 35.27
N HIS A 215 4.71 -34.69 35.57
CA HIS A 215 3.38 -34.06 35.61
C HIS A 215 3.27 -33.08 34.44
N LEU A 216 2.13 -33.08 33.75
CA LEU A 216 1.85 -32.19 32.60
C LEU A 216 0.60 -31.34 32.89
N ILE A 217 0.72 -30.03 32.72
CA ILE A 217 -0.38 -29.05 32.81
C ILE A 217 -0.57 -28.43 31.42
N ALA A 218 -1.79 -28.51 30.86
CA ALA A 218 -2.09 -28.02 29.51
C ALA A 218 -3.36 -27.12 29.47
N ARG A 219 -3.32 -26.07 28.63
CA ARG A 219 -4.43 -25.13 28.32
C ARG A 219 -4.62 -25.07 26.79
N LEU A 220 -5.86 -24.93 26.26
CA LEU A 220 -6.15 -25.15 24.82
C LEU A 220 -7.20 -24.12 24.16
N PRO A 221 -6.82 -23.15 23.24
CA PRO A 221 -7.55 -22.57 21.99
C PRO A 221 -6.94 -22.60 20.48
N PRO A 222 -7.68 -22.35 19.35
CA PRO A 222 -7.64 -22.98 17.98
C PRO A 222 -6.57 -23.15 16.81
N ALA A 223 -6.43 -24.41 16.28
CA ALA A 223 -5.68 -25.02 15.11
C ALA A 223 -5.80 -24.55 13.62
N GLN A 224 -4.67 -24.65 12.88
CA GLN A 224 -4.50 -25.23 11.52
C GLN A 224 -3.01 -25.61 11.16
N GLU A 225 -2.88 -26.80 10.54
CA GLU A 225 -1.80 -27.60 9.88
C GLU A 225 -0.53 -26.91 9.25
N ARG A 226 0.61 -27.55 8.93
CA ARG A 226 1.00 -28.95 8.59
C ARG A 226 2.54 -29.15 8.68
N VAL A 227 3.00 -30.42 8.71
CA VAL A 227 4.35 -30.96 8.99
C VAL A 227 5.25 -31.11 7.75
N ALA A 228 6.59 -31.05 7.91
CA ALA A 228 7.53 -31.94 7.20
C ALA A 228 9.01 -31.84 7.70
N GLU A 229 9.57 -33.02 7.99
CA GLU A 229 10.80 -33.59 7.43
C GLU A 229 12.20 -32.96 7.65
N THR A 230 13.16 -33.88 7.70
CA THR A 230 14.49 -33.82 8.31
C THR A 230 15.57 -33.48 7.31
N VAL A 231 16.37 -32.44 7.56
CA VAL A 231 17.70 -32.27 6.94
C VAL A 231 18.65 -31.56 7.91
N SER A 232 19.89 -32.04 7.98
CA SER A 232 21.02 -31.57 8.79
C SER A 232 21.89 -30.55 8.03
N VAL A 233 22.55 -29.62 8.73
CA VAL A 233 23.80 -29.01 8.25
C VAL A 233 24.75 -28.71 9.43
N VAL A 234 26.04 -28.98 9.16
CA VAL A 234 27.25 -28.81 9.97
C VAL A 234 27.99 -27.56 9.46
N GLY A 235 28.50 -26.69 10.35
CA GLY A 235 29.40 -25.58 10.01
C GLY A 235 28.75 -24.20 9.80
N ALA A 236 29.57 -23.14 9.84
CA ALA A 236 29.17 -21.74 9.61
C ALA A 236 28.64 -21.57 8.17
N ARG A 237 27.36 -21.86 8.01
CA ARG A 237 26.63 -21.78 6.75
C ARG A 237 26.01 -20.41 6.59
N SER A 238 25.91 -19.94 5.34
CA SER A 238 24.96 -18.88 5.01
C SER A 238 23.56 -19.30 5.44
N LEU A 239 22.86 -18.43 6.18
CA LEU A 239 21.50 -18.70 6.65
C LEU A 239 20.60 -19.01 5.45
N ALA A 240 19.78 -20.07 5.56
CA ALA A 240 18.74 -20.34 4.58
C ALA A 240 17.64 -19.25 4.67
N VAL A 241 16.88 -19.04 3.59
CA VAL A 241 15.85 -18.00 3.56
C VAL A 241 14.80 -18.20 4.65
N GLU A 242 14.45 -19.45 4.94
CA GLU A 242 13.51 -19.82 6.00
C GLU A 242 14.05 -19.45 7.38
N GLU A 243 15.36 -19.61 7.61
CA GLU A 243 16.01 -19.23 8.88
C GLU A 243 16.03 -17.71 9.04
N ILE A 244 16.31 -16.95 7.98
CA ILE A 244 16.28 -15.49 7.98
C ILE A 244 14.86 -14.98 8.30
N VAL A 245 13.84 -15.52 7.62
CA VAL A 245 12.44 -15.14 7.84
C VAL A 245 11.99 -15.50 9.26
N ALA A 246 12.36 -16.67 9.79
CA ALA A 246 12.02 -17.05 11.16
C ALA A 246 12.67 -16.15 12.22
N ARG A 247 13.95 -15.80 12.06
CA ARG A 247 14.63 -14.86 12.96
C ARG A 247 14.01 -13.46 12.88
N HIS A 248 13.60 -13.03 11.68
CA HIS A 248 12.86 -11.79 11.49
C HIS A 248 11.50 -11.81 12.22
N GLN A 249 10.73 -12.89 12.11
CA GLN A 249 9.46 -13.04 12.83
C GLN A 249 9.65 -12.99 14.35
N SER A 250 10.72 -13.61 14.87
CA SER A 250 11.10 -13.54 16.28
C SER A 250 11.44 -12.12 16.72
N ALA A 251 12.22 -11.38 15.92
CA ALA A 251 12.53 -9.98 16.17
C ALA A 251 11.28 -9.09 16.12
N ALA A 252 10.39 -9.31 15.15
CA ALA A 252 9.12 -8.60 15.03
C ALA A 252 8.21 -8.86 16.25
N ALA A 253 8.12 -10.11 16.74
CA ALA A 253 7.35 -10.45 17.93
C ALA A 253 7.90 -9.77 19.20
N ARG A 254 9.24 -9.73 19.37
CA ARG A 254 9.88 -8.96 20.46
C ARG A 254 9.51 -7.48 20.39
N GLN A 255 9.60 -6.90 19.20
CA GLN A 255 9.22 -5.50 18.98
C GLN A 255 7.74 -5.23 19.29
N THR A 256 6.82 -6.10 18.85
CA THR A 256 5.38 -5.96 19.17
C THR A 256 5.13 -6.01 20.67
N ARG A 257 5.87 -6.83 21.43
CA ARG A 257 5.77 -6.85 22.90
C ARG A 257 6.33 -5.58 23.56
N ALA A 258 7.39 -5.02 22.99
CA ALA A 258 7.98 -3.76 23.45
C ALA A 258 7.11 -2.54 23.10
N VAL A 259 6.36 -2.58 21.99
CA VAL A 259 5.52 -1.47 21.51
C VAL A 259 4.04 -1.85 21.60
N ARG A 260 3.45 -1.70 22.80
CA ARG A 260 2.03 -1.97 23.03
C ARG A 260 1.12 -0.87 22.50
N ARG A 261 1.59 0.38 22.59
CA ARG A 261 0.87 1.58 22.16
C ARG A 261 1.83 2.48 21.41
N LEU A 262 1.39 3.09 20.31
CA LEU A 262 2.22 3.94 19.47
C LEU A 262 1.39 5.12 18.96
N ILE A 263 1.95 6.33 19.11
CA ILE A 263 1.49 7.50 18.37
C ILE A 263 2.56 7.86 17.37
N THR A 264 2.20 7.93 16.10
CA THR A 264 3.10 8.33 15.02
C THR A 264 2.65 9.67 14.46
N GLU A 265 3.54 10.66 14.48
CA GLU A 265 3.34 11.96 13.86
C GLU A 265 4.09 12.01 12.52
N ALA A 266 3.36 12.26 11.44
CA ALA A 266 3.88 12.23 10.08
C ALA A 266 3.35 13.38 9.23
N GLN A 267 4.03 13.66 8.14
CA GLN A 267 3.50 14.47 7.05
C GLN A 267 3.10 13.56 5.90
N THR A 268 1.84 13.64 5.47
CA THR A 268 1.33 12.91 4.30
C THR A 268 1.17 13.87 3.14
N ILE A 269 1.66 13.48 1.98
CA ILE A 269 1.60 14.23 0.72
C ILE A 269 1.06 13.29 -0.35
N VAL A 270 -0.02 13.67 -1.02
CA VAL A 270 -0.60 12.92 -2.13
C VAL A 270 -0.54 13.78 -3.37
N THR A 271 0.00 13.24 -4.44
CA THR A 271 0.15 13.93 -5.72
C THR A 271 -0.51 13.14 -6.82
N PHE A 272 -1.27 13.82 -7.67
CA PHE A 272 -1.96 13.18 -8.80
C PHE A 272 -2.20 14.16 -9.93
N GLU A 273 -2.43 13.62 -11.12
CA GLU A 273 -2.58 14.40 -12.33
C GLU A 273 -4.04 14.63 -12.68
N VAL A 274 -4.36 15.88 -12.97
CA VAL A 274 -5.68 16.29 -13.43
C VAL A 274 -5.49 17.17 -14.67
N PRO A 275 -6.11 16.86 -15.82
CA PRO A 275 -5.88 17.57 -17.08
C PRO A 275 -6.08 19.10 -17.03
N ALA A 276 -6.95 19.58 -16.13
CA ALA A 276 -7.22 21.01 -15.99
C ALA A 276 -6.06 21.80 -15.34
N PHE A 277 -5.17 21.14 -14.61
CA PHE A 277 -4.12 21.78 -13.81
C PHE A 277 -2.80 21.87 -14.57
N PRO A 278 -2.03 22.96 -14.40
CA PRO A 278 -0.77 23.19 -15.12
C PRO A 278 0.37 22.26 -14.66
N ALA A 279 0.28 21.75 -13.42
CA ALA A 279 1.18 20.83 -12.78
C ALA A 279 0.39 19.81 -11.92
N PRO A 280 1.02 18.71 -11.45
CA PRO A 280 0.34 17.73 -10.61
C PRO A 280 -0.28 18.36 -9.36
N VAL A 281 -1.53 18.03 -9.05
CA VAL A 281 -2.22 18.49 -7.84
C VAL A 281 -1.57 17.84 -6.63
N THR A 282 -1.38 18.62 -5.56
CA THR A 282 -0.80 18.16 -4.29
C THR A 282 -1.79 18.34 -3.15
N ILE A 283 -1.92 17.32 -2.33
CA ILE A 283 -2.71 17.33 -1.10
C ILE A 283 -1.77 17.05 0.06
N GLU A 284 -1.77 17.92 1.06
CA GLU A 284 -0.89 17.78 2.22
C GLU A 284 -1.71 17.70 3.51
N ALA A 285 -1.26 16.88 4.46
CA ALA A 285 -1.83 16.84 5.80
C ALA A 285 -0.77 16.49 6.85
N ASP A 286 -0.85 17.16 8.00
CA ASP A 286 -0.22 16.68 9.23
C ASP A 286 -1.05 15.48 9.72
N THR A 287 -0.44 14.30 9.76
CA THR A 287 -1.11 13.02 10.04
C THR A 287 -0.63 12.47 11.38
N THR A 288 -1.56 12.17 12.28
CA THR A 288 -1.30 11.45 13.52
C THR A 288 -1.93 10.07 13.44
N ILE A 289 -1.15 9.01 13.62
CA ILE A 289 -1.62 7.62 13.64
C ILE A 289 -1.66 7.15 15.09
N PHE A 290 -2.79 6.59 15.52
CA PHE A 290 -3.01 6.01 16.83
C PHE A 290 -3.08 4.49 16.70
N GLN A 291 -2.12 3.78 17.32
CA GLN A 291 -2.04 2.32 17.35
C GLN A 291 -1.97 1.83 18.79
N GLY A 292 -2.71 0.78 19.12
CA GLY A 292 -2.78 0.23 20.46
C GLY A 292 -3.97 -0.72 20.60
N ASP A 293 -4.67 -0.66 21.74
CA ASP A 293 -5.86 -1.47 21.96
C ASP A 293 -7.02 -1.01 21.04
N GLY A 294 -7.31 -1.81 20.01
CA GLY A 294 -8.37 -1.56 19.02
C GLY A 294 -7.86 -1.33 17.58
N PRO A 295 -8.74 -0.88 16.66
CA PRO A 295 -8.34 -0.61 15.27
C PRO A 295 -7.38 0.60 15.19
N THR A 296 -6.46 0.56 14.23
CA THR A 296 -5.62 1.72 13.89
C THR A 296 -6.50 2.87 13.41
N GLU A 297 -6.22 4.07 13.91
CA GLU A 297 -6.92 5.28 13.49
C GLU A 297 -5.97 6.40 13.14
N LEU A 298 -6.43 7.29 12.27
CA LEU A 298 -5.66 8.42 11.79
C LEU A 298 -6.43 9.71 11.99
N ALA A 299 -5.73 10.75 12.40
CA ALA A 299 -6.20 12.14 12.39
C ALA A 299 -5.37 12.94 11.39
N GLN A 300 -6.03 13.55 10.40
CA GLN A 300 -5.41 14.47 9.47
C GLN A 300 -5.82 15.91 9.82
N ARG A 301 -4.80 16.76 10.03
CA ARG A 301 -4.93 18.18 10.36
C ARG A 301 -4.26 19.03 9.29
N ARG A 302 -4.68 20.29 9.20
CA ARG A 302 -4.16 21.27 8.22
C ARG A 302 -4.16 20.73 6.80
N LEU A 303 -5.24 20.06 6.41
CA LEU A 303 -5.40 19.52 5.06
C LEU A 303 -5.37 20.68 4.06
N THR A 304 -4.44 20.66 3.10
CA THR A 304 -4.39 21.64 2.02
C THR A 304 -4.46 20.94 0.66
N VAL A 305 -5.05 21.61 -0.33
CA VAL A 305 -5.04 21.20 -1.74
C VAL A 305 -4.39 22.34 -2.52
N ASN A 306 -3.21 22.10 -3.12
CA ASN A 306 -2.38 23.14 -3.74
C ASN A 306 -2.19 24.37 -2.83
N GLY A 307 -1.98 24.14 -1.53
CA GLY A 307 -1.82 25.21 -0.53
C GLY A 307 -3.14 25.85 -0.05
N VAL A 308 -4.30 25.49 -0.62
CA VAL A 308 -5.61 25.97 -0.15
C VAL A 308 -6.08 25.13 1.03
N ALA A 309 -6.32 25.75 2.18
CA ALA A 309 -6.90 25.08 3.33
C ALA A 309 -8.25 24.44 2.94
N PHE A 310 -8.33 23.12 3.06
CA PHE A 310 -9.52 22.37 2.73
C PHE A 310 -10.36 22.18 3.99
N ALA A 311 -11.49 22.88 4.07
CA ALA A 311 -12.42 22.71 5.17
C ALA A 311 -13.15 21.37 5.02
N SER A 312 -12.94 20.45 5.96
CA SER A 312 -13.89 19.35 6.17
C SER A 312 -15.24 19.96 6.55
N GLY A 313 -16.31 19.66 5.81
CA GLY A 313 -17.65 20.17 6.13
C GLY A 313 -18.12 19.77 7.54
N GLY A 314 -19.34 20.15 7.94
CA GLY A 314 -19.86 19.90 9.30
C GLY A 314 -19.78 18.43 9.77
N SER A 315 -19.78 17.47 8.85
CA SER A 315 -19.64 16.03 9.11
C SER A 315 -18.21 15.54 9.39
N GLY A 316 -17.17 16.35 9.12
CA GLY A 316 -15.76 15.98 9.30
C GLY A 316 -15.14 15.12 8.20
N VAL A 317 -15.86 14.87 7.10
CA VAL A 317 -15.39 14.07 5.95
C VAL A 317 -15.04 14.99 4.77
N PRO A 318 -13.83 14.91 4.20
CA PRO A 318 -13.49 15.61 2.95
C PRO A 318 -14.29 15.03 1.79
N LYS A 319 -14.94 15.89 1.00
CA LYS A 319 -15.50 15.50 -0.29
C LYS A 319 -14.43 15.53 -1.38
N LEU A 320 -13.35 14.76 -1.18
CA LEU A 320 -12.27 14.62 -2.16
C LEU A 320 -12.24 13.16 -2.63
N PRO A 321 -12.54 12.90 -3.91
CA PRO A 321 -12.89 11.55 -4.37
C PRO A 321 -11.70 10.62 -4.55
N LEU A 322 -10.52 11.17 -4.88
CA LEU A 322 -9.29 10.39 -5.09
C LEU A 322 -8.63 9.93 -3.78
N ILE A 323 -9.26 10.23 -2.64
CA ILE A 323 -8.75 9.96 -1.29
C ILE A 323 -9.69 9.02 -0.52
N GLU A 324 -10.72 8.43 -1.14
CA GLU A 324 -11.32 7.24 -0.53
C GLU A 324 -10.44 6.02 -0.87
N PRO A 325 -9.92 5.29 0.13
CA PRO A 325 -9.10 4.10 -0.06
C PRO A 325 -9.95 2.96 -0.64
N GLU A 326 -10.14 2.94 -1.96
CA GLU A 326 -10.75 1.79 -2.63
C GLU A 326 -9.79 0.61 -2.63
N ARG A 327 -10.03 -0.35 -1.73
CA ARG A 327 -9.46 -1.72 -1.62
C ARG A 327 -7.93 -1.85 -1.52
N ALA A 328 -7.16 -0.93 -2.06
CA ALA A 328 -5.73 -0.77 -1.85
C ALA A 328 -5.55 0.25 -0.71
N ALA A 329 -5.53 -0.25 0.54
CA ALA A 329 -5.37 0.56 1.73
C ALA A 329 -4.17 1.51 1.64
N SER A 330 -4.22 2.64 2.35
CA SER A 330 -3.04 3.47 2.64
C SER A 330 -3.31 4.13 3.98
N PRO A 331 -2.61 3.78 5.07
CA PRO A 331 -1.16 3.90 5.31
C PRO A 331 -0.51 2.51 5.32
N PRO A 332 0.81 2.38 5.60
CA PRO A 332 1.52 1.12 5.44
C PRO A 332 0.84 -0.02 6.18
N LEU A 333 0.26 -0.94 5.39
CA LEU A 333 -0.19 -2.22 5.90
C LEU A 333 1.07 -3.00 6.26
N ALA A 334 1.16 -3.47 7.50
CA ALA A 334 2.26 -4.33 7.90
C ALA A 334 2.30 -5.55 6.96
N ILE A 335 3.31 -5.61 6.09
CA ILE A 335 3.59 -6.80 5.31
C ILE A 335 4.15 -7.81 6.30
N THR A 336 3.25 -8.61 6.87
CA THR A 336 3.61 -9.72 7.75
C THR A 336 4.19 -10.81 6.87
N LEU A 337 5.52 -10.92 6.88
CA LEU A 337 6.25 -11.97 6.16
C LEU A 337 5.97 -13.33 6.83
N GLY A 338 4.77 -13.87 6.61
CA GLY A 338 4.30 -15.17 7.10
C GLY A 338 3.94 -16.17 5.99
N ARG A 339 3.28 -17.27 6.38
CA ARG A 339 3.01 -18.44 5.52
C ARG A 339 2.20 -18.16 4.22
N ALA A 340 1.59 -16.99 4.11
CA ALA A 340 0.90 -16.55 2.90
C ALA A 340 1.85 -16.30 1.71
N TYR A 341 3.17 -16.34 1.94
CA TYR A 341 4.18 -16.07 0.93
C TYR A 341 5.19 -17.22 0.77
N ARG A 342 5.74 -17.32 -0.44
CA ARG A 342 6.94 -18.10 -0.78
C ARG A 342 8.15 -17.18 -0.84
N TYR A 343 9.27 -17.63 -0.30
CA TYR A 343 10.49 -16.83 -0.15
C TYR A 343 11.64 -17.33 -1.00
N ARG A 344 12.51 -16.41 -1.43
CA ARG A 344 13.80 -16.73 -2.06
C ARG A 344 14.83 -15.71 -1.62
N LEU A 345 16.00 -16.17 -1.18
CA LEU A 345 17.14 -15.31 -0.91
C LEU A 345 17.76 -14.85 -2.24
N GLU A 346 17.84 -13.54 -2.46
CA GLU A 346 18.47 -12.96 -3.65
C GLU A 346 19.94 -12.60 -3.43
N GLY A 347 20.34 -12.39 -2.18
CA GLY A 347 21.72 -12.05 -1.83
C GLY A 347 21.81 -11.19 -0.57
N ARG A 348 22.88 -10.41 -0.48
CA ARG A 348 23.10 -9.40 0.56
C ARG A 348 23.38 -8.05 -0.08
N GLU A 349 22.85 -7.00 0.53
CA GLU A 349 23.05 -5.62 0.12
C GLU A 349 23.28 -4.76 1.37
N ARG A 350 23.92 -3.61 1.20
CA ARG A 350 24.10 -2.65 2.30
C ARG A 350 23.00 -1.59 2.24
N VAL A 351 22.20 -1.49 3.29
CA VAL A 351 21.07 -0.55 3.40
C VAL A 351 21.27 0.31 4.64
N ALA A 352 21.23 1.64 4.47
CA ALA A 352 21.46 2.60 5.56
C ALA A 352 22.75 2.30 6.38
N GLY A 353 23.81 1.85 5.70
CA GLY A 353 25.09 1.52 6.33
C GLY A 353 25.16 0.16 7.04
N ARG A 354 24.09 -0.64 7.01
CA ARG A 354 24.00 -1.97 7.63
C ARG A 354 23.93 -3.06 6.56
N ASP A 355 24.52 -4.21 6.83
CA ASP A 355 24.43 -5.35 5.93
C ASP A 355 23.07 -6.03 6.08
N ALA A 356 22.40 -6.31 4.97
CA ALA A 356 21.04 -6.83 4.96
C ALA A 356 20.91 -8.01 4.00
N TYR A 357 20.11 -9.01 4.38
CA TYR A 357 19.65 -10.07 3.50
C TYR A 357 18.53 -9.53 2.60
N VAL A 358 18.61 -9.79 1.29
CA VAL A 358 17.55 -9.43 0.33
C VAL A 358 16.67 -10.65 0.11
N VAL A 359 15.47 -10.63 0.67
CA VAL A 359 14.49 -11.71 0.57
C VAL A 359 13.37 -11.32 -0.37
N ALA A 360 13.30 -11.99 -1.53
CA ALA A 360 12.14 -11.90 -2.41
C ALA A 360 10.98 -12.71 -1.83
N PHE A 361 9.77 -12.17 -1.90
CA PHE A 361 8.55 -12.84 -1.46
C PHE A 361 7.45 -12.73 -2.53
N THR A 362 6.71 -13.82 -2.72
CA THR A 362 5.57 -13.88 -3.65
C THR A 362 4.38 -14.58 -2.99
N PRO A 363 3.13 -14.17 -3.28
CA PRO A 363 1.96 -14.84 -2.71
C PRO A 363 1.94 -16.34 -3.03
N SER A 364 1.64 -17.16 -2.02
CA SER A 364 1.41 -18.59 -2.18
C SER A 364 0.12 -18.85 -2.98
N ASP A 365 -0.88 -18.00 -2.79
CA ASP A 365 -2.15 -18.00 -3.53
C ASP A 365 -2.27 -16.75 -4.41
N ALA A 366 -2.16 -16.93 -5.71
CA ALA A 366 -2.24 -15.85 -6.71
C ALA A 366 -3.65 -15.28 -6.89
N SER A 367 -4.69 -15.93 -6.35
CA SER A 367 -6.08 -15.46 -6.42
C SER A 367 -6.40 -14.39 -5.35
N ARG A 368 -5.55 -14.25 -4.33
CA ARG A 368 -5.69 -13.23 -3.29
C ARG A 368 -4.97 -11.95 -3.67
N SER A 369 -5.50 -10.81 -3.23
CA SER A 369 -4.92 -9.49 -3.49
C SER A 369 -3.78 -9.18 -2.50
N LEU A 370 -2.73 -10.02 -2.51
CA LEU A 370 -1.57 -9.95 -1.61
C LEU A 370 -0.38 -9.24 -2.28
N PHE A 371 0.69 -8.96 -1.53
CA PHE A 371 1.88 -8.27 -2.03
C PHE A 371 2.93 -9.23 -2.59
N ALA A 372 3.66 -8.82 -3.62
CA ALA A 372 4.86 -9.49 -4.11
C ALA A 372 6.01 -8.49 -4.20
N GLY A 373 7.20 -8.84 -3.71
CA GLY A 373 8.27 -7.85 -3.56
C GLY A 373 9.58 -8.38 -3.00
N ARG A 374 10.37 -7.46 -2.48
CA ARG A 374 11.64 -7.72 -1.77
C ARG A 374 11.60 -7.05 -0.40
N ALA A 375 12.16 -7.74 0.58
CA ALA A 375 12.38 -7.26 1.93
C ALA A 375 13.88 -7.28 2.23
N TRP A 376 14.39 -6.20 2.81
CA TRP A 376 15.76 -6.10 3.29
C TRP A 376 15.74 -6.29 4.80
N ILE A 377 16.29 -7.42 5.26
CA ILE A 377 16.30 -7.84 6.66
C ILE A 377 17.72 -7.68 7.19
N ASP A 378 17.88 -6.92 8.26
CA ASP A 378 19.16 -6.67 8.90
C ASP A 378 19.90 -7.97 9.23
N ALA A 379 21.20 -8.05 8.92
CA ALA A 379 21.94 -9.29 9.09
C ALA A 379 22.26 -9.62 10.56
N ASP A 380 22.28 -8.62 11.44
CA ASP A 380 22.64 -8.78 12.84
C ASP A 380 21.38 -8.96 13.71
N GLY A 381 20.47 -7.98 13.65
CA GLY A 381 19.27 -7.91 14.47
C GLY A 381 18.00 -8.48 13.83
N PHE A 382 18.05 -8.87 12.55
CA PHE A 382 16.91 -9.39 11.78
C PHE A 382 15.69 -8.46 11.72
N ALA A 383 15.91 -7.17 11.97
CA ALA A 383 14.90 -6.15 11.81
C ALA A 383 14.63 -5.87 10.33
N LEU A 384 13.41 -5.46 10.02
CA LEU A 384 13.06 -5.03 8.67
C LEU A 384 13.62 -3.63 8.44
N LEU A 385 14.51 -3.48 7.46
CA LEU A 385 15.12 -2.19 7.12
C LEU A 385 14.35 -1.48 5.99
N ARG A 386 13.87 -2.27 5.02
CA ARG A 386 13.16 -1.78 3.85
C ARG A 386 12.26 -2.86 3.25
N VAL A 387 11.15 -2.45 2.64
CA VAL A 387 10.33 -3.28 1.76
C VAL A 387 10.06 -2.54 0.44
N ASP A 388 10.07 -3.27 -0.68
CA ASP A 388 9.64 -2.81 -2.01
C ASP A 388 8.70 -3.87 -2.59
N ALA A 389 7.41 -3.58 -2.60
CA ALA A 389 6.38 -4.54 -2.94
C ALA A 389 5.31 -3.96 -3.87
N ALA A 390 4.72 -4.80 -4.71
CA ALA A 390 3.57 -4.46 -5.52
C ALA A 390 2.38 -5.33 -5.15
N GLN A 391 1.20 -4.73 -5.05
CA GLN A 391 -0.03 -5.46 -4.77
C GLN A 391 -0.45 -6.24 -6.03
N THR A 392 -0.71 -7.54 -5.84
CA THR A 392 -1.14 -8.46 -6.89
C THR A 392 -2.66 -8.59 -6.91
N ASN A 393 -3.19 -9.14 -8.00
CA ASN A 393 -4.62 -9.40 -8.21
C ASN A 393 -5.58 -8.26 -7.81
N LEU A 394 -5.20 -7.02 -8.12
CA LEU A 394 -6.02 -5.83 -7.89
C LEU A 394 -7.38 -5.94 -8.59
N ARG A 395 -8.43 -5.57 -7.87
CA ARG A 395 -9.82 -5.48 -8.38
C ARG A 395 -10.37 -4.11 -8.04
N GLY A 396 -11.01 -3.46 -8.99
CA GLY A 396 -11.46 -2.08 -8.82
C GLY A 396 -10.76 -1.13 -9.79
N PRO A 397 -10.89 0.18 -9.55
CA PRO A 397 -10.29 1.19 -10.42
C PRO A 397 -8.78 1.37 -10.20
N ILE A 398 -8.21 0.90 -9.10
CA ILE A 398 -6.74 0.83 -8.95
C ILE A 398 -6.23 -0.36 -9.77
N THR A 399 -5.46 -0.08 -10.84
CA THR A 399 -4.94 -1.10 -11.77
C THR A 399 -3.49 -1.48 -11.50
N SER A 400 -2.76 -0.63 -10.78
CA SER A 400 -1.37 -0.86 -10.33
C SER A 400 -1.17 -0.21 -8.96
N SER A 401 -0.41 -0.86 -8.08
CA SER A 401 -0.06 -0.36 -6.75
C SER A 401 1.30 -0.90 -6.33
N GLN A 402 2.29 -0.01 -6.22
CA GLN A 402 3.62 -0.29 -5.67
C GLN A 402 3.82 0.52 -4.41
N GLN A 403 4.48 -0.09 -3.42
CA GLN A 403 4.78 0.51 -2.14
C GLN A 403 6.24 0.24 -1.77
N ILE A 404 6.92 1.28 -1.31
CA ILE A 404 8.26 1.20 -0.73
C ILE A 404 8.17 1.75 0.69
N GLU A 405 8.60 0.95 1.66
CA GLU A 405 8.65 1.33 3.08
C GLU A 405 10.09 1.25 3.57
N GLU A 406 10.50 2.23 4.36
CA GLU A 406 11.81 2.29 5.00
C GLU A 406 11.60 2.45 6.51
N PHE A 407 12.42 1.74 7.28
CA PHE A 407 12.32 1.68 8.73
C PHE A 407 13.60 2.21 9.37
N ALA A 408 13.48 2.86 10.52
CA ALA A 408 14.58 3.42 11.29
C ALA A 408 14.55 2.92 12.74
N PRO A 409 15.73 2.83 13.40
CA PRO A 409 15.80 2.39 14.78
C PRO A 409 15.34 3.49 15.74
N HIS A 410 14.58 3.11 16.75
CA HIS A 410 14.09 3.95 17.84
C HIS A 410 14.30 3.23 19.19
N PRO A 411 14.69 3.96 20.25
CA PRO A 411 14.82 3.38 21.58
C PRO A 411 13.43 3.09 22.20
N ALA A 412 13.28 1.93 22.83
CA ALA A 412 12.08 1.50 23.55
C ALA A 412 12.48 0.91 24.92
N GLY A 413 12.76 1.76 25.90
CA GLY A 413 13.38 1.32 27.16
C GLY A 413 14.84 0.94 26.93
N GLU A 414 15.22 -0.28 27.32
CA GLU A 414 16.56 -0.84 27.06
C GLU A 414 16.70 -1.46 25.65
N ASP A 415 15.57 -1.66 24.95
CA ASP A 415 15.54 -2.29 23.63
C ASP A 415 15.59 -1.27 22.49
N THR A 416 16.00 -1.73 21.30
CA THR A 416 15.88 -0.97 20.04
C THR A 416 14.81 -1.59 19.14
N VAL A 417 13.85 -0.78 18.70
CA VAL A 417 12.77 -1.18 17.79
C VAL A 417 12.89 -0.46 16.46
N TRP A 418 12.46 -1.10 15.38
CA TRP A 418 12.53 -0.57 14.02
C TRP A 418 11.15 -0.17 13.56
N LEU A 419 10.90 1.14 13.53
CA LEU A 419 9.61 1.73 13.20
C LEU A 419 9.67 2.40 11.83
N LEU A 420 8.52 2.53 11.19
CA LEU A 420 8.40 3.11 9.86
C LEU A 420 8.90 4.57 9.87
N ALA A 421 9.93 4.86 9.07
CA ALA A 421 10.42 6.22 8.87
C ALA A 421 9.78 6.89 7.65
N ARG A 422 9.56 6.11 6.58
CA ARG A 422 9.07 6.62 5.30
C ARG A 422 8.23 5.57 4.58
N SER A 423 7.11 5.98 3.99
CA SER A 423 6.29 5.15 3.11
C SER A 423 5.99 5.89 1.82
N GLU A 424 6.33 5.28 0.69
CA GLU A 424 6.12 5.82 -0.66
C GLU A 424 5.27 4.86 -1.46
N ILE A 425 4.07 5.30 -1.86
CA ILE A 425 3.10 4.49 -2.59
C ILE A 425 2.86 5.13 -3.96
N ARG A 426 3.01 4.33 -5.02
CA ARG A 426 2.74 4.72 -6.40
C ARG A 426 1.63 3.85 -6.96
N GLN A 427 0.56 4.47 -7.40
CA GLN A 427 -0.63 3.79 -7.90
C GLN A 427 -1.05 4.34 -9.26
N VAL A 428 -1.79 3.52 -10.00
CA VAL A 428 -2.54 3.95 -11.18
C VAL A 428 -4.01 3.78 -10.88
N TYR A 429 -4.73 4.88 -10.96
CA TYR A 429 -6.17 4.90 -10.90
C TYR A 429 -6.74 5.01 -12.31
N GLN A 430 -7.62 4.08 -12.65
CA GLN A 430 -8.43 4.07 -13.86
C GLN A 430 -9.86 4.45 -13.45
N GLY A 431 -10.26 5.68 -13.74
CA GLY A 431 -11.60 6.15 -13.40
C GLY A 431 -11.98 7.34 -14.24
N ALA A 432 -13.28 7.52 -14.48
CA ALA A 432 -13.78 8.67 -15.25
C ALA A 432 -13.08 8.85 -16.62
N GLY A 433 -12.74 7.74 -17.31
CA GLY A 433 -12.06 7.69 -18.61
C GLY A 433 -10.68 8.34 -18.67
N ILE A 434 -10.06 8.61 -17.52
CA ILE A 434 -8.70 9.12 -17.42
C ILE A 434 -7.89 8.10 -16.62
N THR A 435 -6.64 7.90 -17.04
CA THR A 435 -5.68 7.17 -16.23
C THR A 435 -4.88 8.18 -15.42
N THR A 436 -5.05 8.14 -14.10
CA THR A 436 -4.43 9.08 -13.17
C THR A 436 -3.35 8.38 -12.36
N PRO A 437 -2.06 8.70 -12.56
CA PRO A 437 -1.03 8.25 -11.65
C PRO A 437 -1.18 8.99 -10.32
N ILE A 438 -1.05 8.25 -9.22
CA ILE A 438 -1.11 8.76 -7.85
C ILE A 438 0.21 8.42 -7.17
N HIS A 439 0.84 9.39 -6.55
CA HIS A 439 2.03 9.20 -5.74
C HIS A 439 1.79 9.77 -4.34
N ARG A 440 1.81 8.88 -3.35
CA ARG A 440 1.65 9.21 -1.93
C ARG A 440 2.99 9.05 -1.23
N LEU A 441 3.35 10.05 -0.44
CA LEU A 441 4.48 10.02 0.45
C LEU A 441 4.01 10.26 1.88
N MET A 442 4.44 9.42 2.80
CA MET A 442 4.35 9.66 4.23
C MET A 442 5.77 9.71 4.80
N VAL A 443 6.14 10.83 5.41
CA VAL A 443 7.40 10.98 6.13
C VAL A 443 7.10 11.11 7.61
N VAL A 444 7.58 10.16 8.40
CA VAL A 444 7.41 10.19 9.84
C VAL A 444 8.37 11.22 10.44
N ARG A 445 7.84 12.06 11.31
CA ARG A 445 8.60 13.07 12.06
C ARG A 445 8.94 12.57 13.45
N ARG A 446 8.02 11.84 14.09
CA ARG A 446 8.17 11.40 15.47
C ARG A 446 7.34 10.14 15.76
N HIS A 447 7.91 9.28 16.58
CA HIS A 447 7.21 8.20 17.26
C HIS A 447 7.17 8.47 18.76
N GLU A 448 6.01 8.28 19.37
CA GLU A 448 5.88 8.18 20.83
C GLU A 448 5.50 6.73 21.17
N ILE A 449 6.44 6.02 21.78
CA ILE A 449 6.30 4.60 22.16
C ILE A 449 5.70 4.51 23.56
N ASN A 450 4.69 3.65 23.71
CA ASN A 450 3.91 3.40 24.93
C ASN A 450 3.42 4.67 25.66
N PRO A 451 2.82 5.65 24.97
CA PRO A 451 2.40 6.89 25.62
C PRO A 451 1.24 6.62 26.59
N PRO A 452 1.30 7.12 27.85
CA PRO A 452 0.27 6.87 28.86
C PRO A 452 -1.09 7.49 28.49
N GLY A 453 -1.10 8.58 27.69
CA GLY A 453 -2.29 9.35 27.33
C GLY A 453 -2.91 9.03 25.97
N LEU A 454 -2.65 7.84 25.38
CA LEU A 454 -3.12 7.53 24.02
C LEU A 454 -4.64 7.73 23.84
N ALA A 455 -5.44 7.15 24.75
CA ALA A 455 -6.89 7.21 24.68
C ALA A 455 -7.41 8.67 24.77
N ALA A 456 -6.86 9.46 25.70
CA ALA A 456 -7.23 10.86 25.87
C ALA A 456 -6.89 11.71 24.63
N ARG A 457 -5.71 11.49 24.02
CA ARG A 457 -5.30 12.21 22.80
C ARG A 457 -6.13 11.80 21.59
N ARG A 458 -6.50 10.52 21.47
CA ARG A 458 -7.42 10.02 20.43
C ARG A 458 -8.81 10.65 20.60
N GLN A 459 -9.32 10.72 21.83
CA GLN A 459 -10.60 11.36 22.14
C GLN A 459 -10.57 12.87 21.83
N ALA A 460 -9.47 13.56 22.14
CA ALA A 460 -9.28 14.96 21.76
C ALA A 460 -9.25 15.14 20.23
N ALA A 461 -8.69 14.18 19.49
CA ALA A 461 -8.74 14.19 18.02
C ALA A 461 -10.18 14.04 17.50
N TYR A 462 -10.99 13.16 18.09
CA TYR A 462 -12.42 13.03 17.76
C TYR A 462 -13.21 14.33 17.99
N ALA A 463 -12.96 15.02 19.11
CA ALA A 463 -13.59 16.29 19.44
C ALA A 463 -13.12 17.45 18.54
N SER A 464 -11.96 17.31 17.88
CA SER A 464 -11.39 18.35 17.02
C SER A 464 -12.02 18.40 15.61
N SER A 465 -11.62 19.40 14.82
CA SER A 465 -11.92 19.51 13.39
C SER A 465 -11.07 18.60 12.48
N ALA A 466 -10.26 17.71 13.06
CA ALA A 466 -9.48 16.77 12.28
C ALA A 466 -10.37 15.83 11.46
N VAL A 467 -9.88 15.50 10.27
CA VAL A 467 -10.42 14.43 9.44
C VAL A 467 -9.95 13.12 10.06
N MET A 468 -10.92 12.29 10.46
CA MET A 468 -10.63 11.03 11.12
C MET A 468 -10.79 9.87 10.13
N LEU A 469 -9.86 8.92 10.16
CA LEU A 469 -9.93 7.67 9.41
C LEU A 469 -9.71 6.48 10.35
N ARG A 470 -10.28 5.32 9.99
CA ARG A 470 -10.11 4.05 10.70
C ARG A 470 -9.77 2.95 9.73
N GLU A 471 -8.85 2.08 10.12
CA GLU A 471 -8.54 0.85 9.40
C GLU A 471 -9.66 -0.19 9.58
N THR A 472 -10.17 -0.71 8.46
CA THR A 472 -11.15 -1.80 8.42
C THR A 472 -10.64 -2.93 7.51
N PRO A 473 -11.24 -4.14 7.54
CA PRO A 473 -10.90 -5.22 6.60
C PRO A 473 -11.02 -4.81 5.13
N GLU A 474 -11.86 -3.83 4.81
CA GLU A 474 -12.07 -3.27 3.47
C GLU A 474 -11.13 -2.08 3.14
N GLY A 475 -10.17 -1.77 4.01
CA GLY A 475 -9.24 -0.65 3.91
C GLY A 475 -9.54 0.50 4.87
N LEU A 476 -8.84 1.61 4.72
CA LEU A 476 -9.13 2.81 5.51
C LEU A 476 -10.51 3.41 5.14
N ARG A 477 -11.27 3.81 6.15
CA ARG A 477 -12.57 4.48 6.01
C ARG A 477 -12.61 5.79 6.78
N TYR A 478 -13.25 6.80 6.21
CA TYR A 478 -13.51 8.06 6.93
C TYR A 478 -14.46 7.85 8.10
N LEU A 479 -14.29 8.64 9.16
CA LEU A 479 -15.23 8.70 10.26
C LEU A 479 -15.99 10.01 10.27
N ARG A 480 -17.32 9.93 10.17
CA ARG A 480 -18.22 11.08 10.33
C ARG A 480 -18.49 11.35 11.81
N ARG A 481 -18.80 12.60 12.14
CA ARG A 481 -19.37 12.93 13.46
C ARG A 481 -20.79 12.35 13.55
N GLY A 482 -21.11 11.72 14.68
CA GLY A 482 -22.47 11.23 14.95
C GLY A 482 -23.47 12.37 15.07
N ASP A 483 -24.73 12.11 14.74
CA ASP A 483 -25.81 13.12 14.68
C ASP A 483 -26.36 13.51 16.07
N GLY A 484 -25.93 12.80 17.13
CA GLY A 484 -26.33 13.08 18.51
C GLY A 484 -25.75 14.40 19.05
N ARG A 485 -26.55 15.15 19.80
CA ARG A 485 -26.04 16.19 20.71
C ARG A 485 -25.54 15.50 21.98
N GLY A 486 -24.31 15.80 22.42
CA GLY A 486 -23.83 15.37 23.73
C GLY A 486 -24.68 16.00 24.84
N THR A 487 -24.65 15.39 26.03
CA THR A 487 -25.19 16.01 27.25
C THR A 487 -24.60 17.41 27.42
N GLY A 488 -25.46 18.44 27.42
CA GLY A 488 -25.04 19.86 27.53
C GLY A 488 -24.92 20.63 26.20
N GLY A 489 -25.38 20.08 25.07
CA GLY A 489 -25.42 20.81 23.79
C GLY A 489 -24.09 20.87 23.02
N ALA A 490 -23.03 20.23 23.54
CA ALA A 490 -21.76 20.07 22.84
C ALA A 490 -21.89 19.06 21.68
N PRO A 491 -21.12 19.23 20.57
CA PRO A 491 -21.06 18.23 19.50
C PRO A 491 -20.66 16.86 20.06
N SER A 492 -21.35 15.78 19.65
CA SER A 492 -20.97 14.44 20.08
C SER A 492 -19.55 14.12 19.62
N ALA A 493 -18.73 13.63 20.56
CA ALA A 493 -17.39 13.10 20.27
C ALA A 493 -17.44 11.68 19.65
N ALA A 494 -18.64 11.10 19.50
CA ALA A 494 -18.81 9.82 18.83
C ALA A 494 -18.51 9.97 17.34
N ARG A 495 -17.64 9.08 16.84
CA ARG A 495 -17.24 8.99 15.43
C ARG A 495 -17.71 7.65 14.88
N GLU A 496 -18.46 7.71 13.79
CA GLU A 496 -19.02 6.54 13.11
C GLU A 496 -18.37 6.39 11.74
N ILE A 497 -18.28 5.15 11.24
CA ILE A 497 -17.79 4.91 9.88
C ILE A 497 -18.72 5.65 8.90
N ALA A 498 -18.15 6.55 8.11
CA ALA A 498 -18.89 7.28 7.10
C ALA A 498 -19.28 6.35 5.95
N GLY A 499 -20.46 6.58 5.38
CA GLY A 499 -20.81 6.02 4.07
C GLY A 499 -19.88 6.57 2.98
N ARG A 500 -19.81 5.87 1.84
CA ARG A 500 -18.96 6.29 0.71
C ARG A 500 -19.45 7.61 0.12
N ALA A 501 -18.55 8.54 -0.12
CA ALA A 501 -18.84 9.73 -0.91
C ALA A 501 -18.99 9.34 -2.39
N THR A 502 -20.23 9.18 -2.85
CA THR A 502 -20.47 8.70 -4.22
C THR A 502 -20.51 9.81 -5.25
N ARG A 503 -20.64 11.09 -4.88
CA ARG A 503 -20.90 12.17 -5.84
C ARG A 503 -20.18 13.46 -5.54
N ILE A 504 -19.70 14.11 -6.59
CA ILE A 504 -19.01 15.39 -6.52
C ILE A 504 -19.50 16.34 -7.60
N ARG A 505 -19.61 17.60 -7.22
CA ARG A 505 -19.92 18.71 -8.11
C ARG A 505 -18.79 19.72 -8.02
N ALA A 506 -18.34 20.20 -9.17
CA ALA A 506 -17.37 21.27 -9.22
C ALA A 506 -17.75 22.30 -10.28
N LEU A 507 -17.29 23.53 -10.07
CA LEU A 507 -17.29 24.60 -11.06
C LEU A 507 -15.86 24.83 -11.49
N ALA A 508 -15.63 24.90 -12.80
CA ALA A 508 -14.38 25.32 -13.38
C ALA A 508 -14.67 26.47 -14.34
N GLY A 509 -13.85 27.51 -14.33
CA GLY A 509 -13.94 28.58 -15.30
C GLY A 509 -12.62 29.32 -15.45
N GLY A 510 -12.54 30.17 -16.45
CA GLY A 510 -11.31 30.84 -16.79
C GLY A 510 -11.38 31.61 -18.09
N VAL A 511 -10.24 32.17 -18.46
CA VAL A 511 -10.03 32.85 -19.72
C VAL A 511 -8.69 32.38 -20.31
N LEU A 512 -8.70 32.02 -21.58
CA LEU A 512 -7.52 31.71 -22.36
C LEU A 512 -7.20 32.89 -23.30
N ILE A 513 -6.00 33.43 -23.17
CA ILE A 513 -5.45 34.44 -24.08
C ILE A 513 -4.42 33.71 -24.95
N ASP A 514 -4.76 33.55 -26.21
CA ASP A 514 -3.98 32.82 -27.21
C ASP A 514 -3.82 33.73 -28.44
N PRO A 515 -2.58 33.97 -28.95
CA PRO A 515 -2.31 34.84 -30.09
C PRO A 515 -3.06 34.49 -31.39
N THR A 516 -3.58 33.26 -31.48
CA THR A 516 -4.33 32.78 -32.65
C THR A 516 -5.83 32.93 -32.51
N ILE A 517 -6.30 33.38 -31.34
CA ILE A 517 -7.69 33.73 -31.09
C ILE A 517 -7.75 35.24 -30.93
N SER A 518 -8.49 35.91 -31.81
CA SER A 518 -8.53 37.38 -31.87
C SER A 518 -9.06 38.06 -30.60
N GLN A 519 -9.75 37.31 -29.72
CA GLN A 519 -10.28 37.78 -28.45
C GLN A 519 -9.98 36.74 -27.36
N PRO A 520 -9.78 37.15 -26.09
CA PRO A 520 -9.68 36.21 -24.98
C PRO A 520 -10.88 35.26 -24.98
N LEU A 521 -10.61 33.95 -24.87
CA LEU A 521 -11.63 32.90 -24.89
C LEU A 521 -12.07 32.58 -23.45
N PRO A 522 -13.22 33.10 -22.98
CA PRO A 522 -13.76 32.69 -21.70
C PRO A 522 -14.30 31.26 -21.78
N PHE A 523 -14.18 30.53 -20.69
CA PHE A 523 -14.86 29.26 -20.50
C PHE A 523 -15.35 29.15 -19.06
N ALA A 524 -16.51 28.55 -18.87
CA ALA A 524 -17.05 28.23 -17.57
C ALA A 524 -17.94 27.00 -17.70
N GLY A 525 -17.82 26.06 -16.77
CA GLY A 525 -18.56 24.82 -16.83
C GLY A 525 -18.74 24.14 -15.48
N LEU A 526 -19.71 23.24 -15.47
CA LEU A 526 -20.07 22.38 -14.36
C LEU A 526 -19.48 21.01 -14.60
N ASN A 527 -18.80 20.47 -13.59
CA ASN A 527 -18.35 19.09 -13.56
C ASN A 527 -19.20 18.30 -12.57
N TYR A 528 -19.70 17.14 -13.00
CA TYR A 528 -20.43 16.17 -12.19
C TYR A 528 -19.70 14.83 -12.25
N THR A 529 -19.34 14.30 -11.09
CA THR A 529 -18.71 12.98 -10.98
C THR A 529 -19.51 12.10 -10.04
N ASP A 530 -19.82 10.88 -10.46
CA ASP A 530 -20.48 9.83 -9.69
C ASP A 530 -19.57 8.59 -9.66
N PHE A 531 -19.22 8.11 -8.47
CA PHE A 531 -18.32 6.98 -8.25
C PHE A 531 -19.05 5.65 -8.08
N ASP A 532 -20.38 5.68 -8.01
CA ASP A 532 -21.24 4.50 -7.93
C ASP A 532 -22.47 4.70 -8.81
N PHE A 533 -22.20 5.02 -10.08
CA PHE A 533 -23.20 5.30 -11.09
C PHE A 533 -24.17 4.13 -11.22
N LEU A 534 -25.46 4.43 -11.08
CA LEU A 534 -26.56 3.45 -11.06
C LEU A 534 -26.41 2.36 -9.99
N ARG A 535 -25.61 2.58 -8.93
CA ARG A 535 -25.32 1.59 -7.86
C ARG A 535 -24.68 0.30 -8.38
N THR A 536 -23.90 0.40 -9.44
CA THR A 536 -23.24 -0.73 -10.10
C THR A 536 -21.76 -0.86 -9.75
N GLY A 537 -21.20 0.10 -9.00
CA GLY A 537 -19.76 0.30 -8.85
C GLY A 537 -19.08 0.93 -10.09
N ALA A 538 -19.84 1.25 -11.13
CA ALA A 538 -19.33 2.03 -12.26
C ALA A 538 -19.16 3.50 -11.89
N GLN A 539 -18.29 4.20 -12.60
CA GLN A 539 -17.98 5.60 -12.40
C GLN A 539 -18.35 6.40 -13.64
N LEU A 540 -18.88 7.61 -13.44
CA LEU A 540 -19.23 8.56 -14.48
C LEU A 540 -18.63 9.92 -14.14
N ASN A 541 -18.01 10.57 -15.11
CA ASN A 541 -17.63 11.97 -15.04
C ASN A 541 -18.20 12.70 -16.24
N ALA A 542 -18.88 13.81 -16.02
CA ALA A 542 -19.51 14.62 -17.05
C ALA A 542 -19.20 16.08 -16.80
N PHE A 543 -18.65 16.76 -17.81
CA PHE A 543 -18.39 18.18 -17.79
C PHE A 543 -19.16 18.87 -18.90
N TYR A 544 -19.78 20.00 -18.57
CA TYR A 544 -20.55 20.81 -19.50
C TYR A 544 -20.23 22.29 -19.32
N ALA A 545 -19.87 22.95 -20.42
CA ALA A 545 -19.51 24.37 -20.49
C ALA A 545 -20.29 25.09 -21.60
N GLY A 546 -21.61 24.90 -21.65
CA GLY A 546 -22.49 25.56 -22.62
C GLY A 546 -22.35 24.97 -24.02
N SER A 547 -21.45 25.53 -24.84
CA SER A 547 -21.23 25.07 -26.22
C SER A 547 -20.32 23.84 -26.31
N TYR A 548 -19.76 23.39 -25.20
CA TYR A 548 -18.82 22.27 -25.13
C TYR A 548 -19.24 21.29 -24.03
N GLY A 549 -19.11 19.99 -24.30
CA GLY A 549 -19.30 18.95 -23.28
C GLY A 549 -18.36 17.76 -23.48
N GLN A 550 -18.02 17.12 -22.37
CA GLN A 550 -17.34 15.84 -22.35
C GLN A 550 -17.96 14.92 -21.30
N PHE A 551 -17.89 13.63 -21.53
CA PHE A 551 -18.21 12.64 -20.51
C PHE A 551 -17.24 11.48 -20.59
N ALA A 552 -17.17 10.72 -19.51
CA ALA A 552 -16.36 9.54 -19.44
C ALA A 552 -16.90 8.58 -18.39
N PHE A 553 -16.90 7.29 -18.70
CA PHE A 553 -17.37 6.25 -17.81
C PHE A 553 -16.35 5.12 -17.66
N ASN A 554 -16.39 4.44 -16.52
CA ASN A 554 -15.57 3.28 -16.23
C ASN A 554 -16.34 2.27 -15.37
N ALA A 555 -16.47 1.03 -15.84
CA ALA A 555 -16.93 -0.08 -15.01
C ALA A 555 -15.71 -0.93 -14.61
N PRO A 556 -15.32 -0.95 -13.33
CA PRO A 556 -14.05 -1.53 -12.89
C PRO A 556 -13.99 -3.06 -12.95
N SER A 557 -15.11 -3.73 -13.23
CA SER A 557 -15.18 -5.18 -13.44
C SER A 557 -16.41 -5.52 -14.28
N ILE A 558 -16.24 -6.40 -15.27
CA ILE A 558 -17.32 -7.01 -16.05
C ILE A 558 -17.56 -8.42 -15.50
N ALA A 559 -18.76 -8.68 -14.97
CA ALA A 559 -19.15 -9.98 -14.42
C ALA A 559 -18.16 -10.58 -13.39
N GLY A 560 -17.53 -9.74 -12.57
CA GLY A 560 -16.55 -10.17 -11.55
C GLY A 560 -15.16 -10.53 -12.10
N THR A 561 -14.94 -10.38 -13.41
CA THR A 561 -13.65 -10.62 -14.05
C THR A 561 -12.68 -9.43 -13.88
N ARG A 562 -11.42 -9.61 -14.31
CA ARG A 562 -10.41 -8.55 -14.37
C ARG A 562 -10.58 -7.61 -15.57
N TRP A 563 -11.54 -7.87 -16.45
CA TRP A 563 -11.85 -6.96 -17.55
C TRP A 563 -12.65 -5.77 -17.03
N GLN A 564 -12.27 -4.59 -17.47
CA GLN A 564 -12.96 -3.33 -17.18
C GLN A 564 -13.53 -2.78 -18.47
N LEU A 565 -14.70 -2.13 -18.39
CA LEU A 565 -15.30 -1.41 -19.51
C LEU A 565 -15.00 0.08 -19.35
N THR A 566 -14.56 0.73 -20.42
CA THR A 566 -14.30 2.17 -20.40
C THR A 566 -14.90 2.84 -21.62
N GLY A 567 -15.27 4.10 -21.49
CA GLY A 567 -15.57 4.93 -22.64
C GLY A 567 -15.56 6.41 -22.31
N SER A 568 -15.45 7.22 -23.35
CA SER A 568 -15.40 8.66 -23.25
C SER A 568 -16.05 9.30 -24.47
N GLY A 569 -16.50 10.53 -24.31
CA GLY A 569 -17.06 11.33 -25.38
C GLY A 569 -16.72 12.80 -25.20
N PHE A 570 -16.58 13.49 -26.33
CA PHE A 570 -16.31 14.91 -26.43
C PHE A 570 -17.17 15.47 -27.57
N GLY A 571 -17.73 16.66 -27.39
CA GLY A 571 -18.40 17.37 -28.48
C GLY A 571 -18.45 18.87 -28.23
N ILE A 572 -18.34 19.63 -29.31
CA ILE A 572 -18.54 21.09 -29.30
C ILE A 572 -19.63 21.46 -30.31
N LEU A 573 -20.52 22.38 -29.92
CA LEU A 573 -21.58 22.93 -30.75
C LEU A 573 -21.10 24.13 -31.58
N ALA A 574 -20.13 24.88 -31.05
CA ALA A 574 -19.51 26.02 -31.71
C ALA A 574 -18.52 25.58 -32.80
N ARG A 575 -18.56 26.28 -33.94
CA ARG A 575 -17.59 26.13 -35.03
C ARG A 575 -16.43 27.09 -34.87
N TYR A 576 -15.22 26.59 -35.02
CA TYR A 576 -13.99 27.38 -34.99
C TYR A 576 -13.13 27.12 -36.22
N ASN A 577 -12.13 27.96 -36.46
CA ASN A 577 -11.33 27.90 -37.68
C ASN A 577 -10.31 26.76 -37.64
N ASP A 578 -10.28 25.95 -38.69
CA ASP A 578 -9.13 25.12 -39.05
C ASP A 578 -8.20 25.91 -39.98
N ARG A 579 -7.02 26.28 -39.47
CA ARG A 579 -6.07 27.14 -40.18
C ARG A 579 -5.13 26.34 -41.08
N SER A 580 -4.79 26.85 -42.27
CA SER A 580 -3.81 26.23 -43.19
C SER A 580 -2.49 26.99 -43.17
N PHE A 581 -1.37 26.27 -43.24
CA PHE A 581 -0.03 26.86 -43.32
C PHE A 581 0.75 26.23 -44.47
N ARG A 582 1.37 27.07 -45.32
CA ARG A 582 2.31 26.64 -46.36
C ARG A 582 3.59 27.46 -46.29
N ALA A 583 4.74 26.78 -46.25
CA ALA A 583 6.07 27.38 -46.09
C ALA A 583 6.15 28.34 -44.88
N GLY A 584 5.45 28.00 -43.79
CA GLY A 584 5.41 28.79 -42.56
C GLY A 584 4.59 30.08 -42.62
N ARG A 585 3.76 30.27 -43.65
CA ARG A 585 2.79 31.37 -43.75
C ARG A 585 1.37 30.83 -43.72
N GLU A 586 0.50 31.48 -42.96
CA GLU A 586 -0.93 31.14 -42.96
C GLU A 586 -1.54 31.43 -44.33
N ARG A 587 -2.39 30.52 -44.80
CA ARG A 587 -3.16 30.65 -46.04
C ARG A 587 -4.63 30.79 -45.69
N TYR A 588 -5.07 32.03 -45.45
CA TYR A 588 -6.48 32.35 -45.13
C TYR A 588 -7.47 31.82 -46.16
N GLU A 589 -7.05 31.78 -47.43
CA GLU A 589 -7.75 31.24 -48.58
C GLU A 589 -8.03 29.73 -48.53
N GLU A 590 -7.36 28.99 -47.63
CA GLU A 590 -7.52 27.55 -47.41
C GLU A 590 -8.05 27.23 -46.01
N ASN A 591 -8.41 28.25 -45.23
CA ASN A 591 -8.98 28.06 -43.89
C ASN A 591 -10.37 27.45 -44.03
N LEU A 592 -10.72 26.54 -43.12
CA LEU A 592 -12.05 25.94 -43.02
C LEU A 592 -12.64 26.28 -41.66
N ARG A 593 -13.94 26.08 -41.46
CA ARG A 593 -14.51 25.97 -40.12
C ARG A 593 -14.80 24.52 -39.82
N GLN A 594 -14.56 24.14 -38.57
CA GLN A 594 -14.70 22.77 -38.10
C GLN A 594 -15.56 22.70 -36.84
N ARG A 595 -16.24 21.56 -36.69
CA ARG A 595 -16.95 21.18 -35.47
C ARG A 595 -16.73 19.70 -35.15
N PRO A 596 -15.78 19.38 -34.27
CA PRO A 596 -15.47 18.00 -33.91
C PRO A 596 -16.41 17.42 -32.83
N ALA A 597 -16.72 16.15 -32.98
CA ALA A 597 -17.30 15.27 -31.98
C ALA A 597 -16.53 13.94 -31.99
N ARG A 598 -16.29 13.36 -30.82
CA ARG A 598 -15.48 12.15 -30.68
C ARG A 598 -16.09 11.24 -29.63
N VAL A 599 -16.14 9.94 -29.90
CA VAL A 599 -16.58 8.91 -28.96
C VAL A 599 -15.58 7.78 -28.98
N ARG A 600 -15.27 7.25 -27.81
CA ARG A 600 -14.36 6.14 -27.61
C ARG A 600 -14.98 5.14 -26.65
N GLY A 601 -14.80 3.86 -26.91
CA GLY A 601 -15.31 2.80 -26.05
C GLY A 601 -14.48 1.54 -26.19
N GLY A 602 -14.23 0.85 -25.08
CA GLY A 602 -13.33 -0.29 -25.11
C GLY A 602 -13.21 -1.00 -23.78
N VAL A 603 -12.20 -1.87 -23.72
CA VAL A 603 -11.92 -2.72 -22.57
C VAL A 603 -10.49 -2.56 -22.08
N VAL A 604 -10.31 -2.69 -20.76
CA VAL A 604 -9.00 -2.71 -20.10
C VAL A 604 -8.82 -4.08 -19.43
N ARG A 605 -7.63 -4.65 -19.56
CA ARG A 605 -7.21 -5.85 -18.86
C ARG A 605 -5.88 -5.60 -18.17
N PRO A 606 -5.83 -5.50 -16.82
CA PRO A 606 -4.58 -5.65 -16.10
C PRO A 606 -3.97 -6.99 -16.49
N LEU A 607 -2.69 -7.04 -16.84
CA LEU A 607 -1.97 -8.27 -17.17
C LEU A 607 -1.15 -8.76 -15.97
N THR A 608 -0.40 -7.84 -15.36
CA THR A 608 0.39 -8.07 -14.13
C THR A 608 0.07 -7.00 -13.08
N ALA A 609 0.74 -7.01 -11.93
CA ALA A 609 0.66 -5.93 -10.94
C ALA A 609 1.18 -4.56 -11.45
N ARG A 610 1.86 -4.55 -12.61
CA ARG A 610 2.57 -3.38 -13.15
C ARG A 610 2.23 -3.07 -14.61
N THR A 611 1.47 -3.94 -15.28
CA THR A 611 1.24 -3.86 -16.72
C THR A 611 -0.23 -4.06 -17.02
N ALA A 612 -0.80 -3.20 -17.86
CA ALA A 612 -2.18 -3.29 -18.32
C ALA A 612 -2.25 -3.09 -19.84
N MET A 613 -3.21 -3.76 -20.47
CA MET A 613 -3.54 -3.59 -21.87
C MET A 613 -4.92 -2.96 -22.01
N ARG A 614 -5.09 -2.10 -23.00
CA ARG A 614 -6.36 -1.48 -23.36
C ARG A 614 -6.59 -1.62 -24.85
N GLY A 615 -7.82 -1.95 -25.23
CA GLY A 615 -8.28 -1.96 -26.62
C GLY A 615 -9.56 -1.16 -26.73
N GLU A 616 -9.55 -0.13 -27.57
CA GLU A 616 -10.65 0.80 -27.77
C GLU A 616 -11.03 0.92 -29.24
N TYR A 617 -12.31 1.14 -29.47
CA TYR A 617 -12.84 1.64 -30.73
C TYR A 617 -12.96 3.17 -30.64
N LEU A 618 -12.56 3.84 -31.72
CA LEU A 618 -12.61 5.28 -31.89
C LEU A 618 -13.59 5.64 -33.00
N PHE A 619 -14.46 6.59 -32.72
CA PHE A 619 -15.31 7.24 -33.69
C PHE A 619 -15.12 8.75 -33.59
N ASP A 620 -14.51 9.35 -34.61
CA ASP A 620 -14.36 10.80 -34.72
C ASP A 620 -15.22 11.32 -35.87
N TYR A 621 -16.02 12.35 -35.61
CA TYR A 621 -16.81 13.08 -36.59
C TYR A 621 -16.40 14.55 -36.59
N VAL A 622 -15.92 15.08 -37.71
CA VAL A 622 -15.61 16.50 -37.85
C VAL A 622 -16.42 17.08 -39.00
N ALA A 623 -17.41 17.89 -38.67
CA ALA A 623 -18.14 18.64 -39.68
C ALA A 623 -17.24 19.76 -40.22
N LEU A 624 -17.07 19.81 -41.54
CA LEU A 624 -16.20 20.78 -42.20
C LEU A 624 -17.01 21.68 -43.14
N GLU A 625 -16.79 22.98 -43.02
CA GLU A 625 -17.39 23.97 -43.92
C GLU A 625 -16.35 24.99 -44.37
N ARG A 626 -16.64 25.66 -45.47
CA ARG A 626 -15.85 26.80 -45.94
C ARG A 626 -16.01 27.98 -44.97
N GLY A 627 -14.89 28.62 -44.66
CA GLY A 627 -14.83 29.82 -43.85
C GLY A 627 -15.06 31.11 -44.66
N PRO A 628 -15.13 32.27 -43.98
CA PRO A 628 -15.37 33.56 -44.63
C PRO A 628 -14.28 33.97 -45.63
N SER A 629 -13.05 33.54 -45.40
CA SER A 629 -11.88 33.86 -46.25
C SER A 629 -11.51 32.77 -47.25
N THR A 630 -12.23 31.64 -47.27
CA THR A 630 -11.90 30.51 -48.15
C THR A 630 -12.10 30.90 -49.62
N ALA A 631 -11.08 30.69 -50.44
CA ALA A 631 -11.13 31.03 -51.86
C ALA A 631 -12.24 30.25 -52.58
N PRO A 632 -12.95 30.87 -53.54
CA PRO A 632 -13.98 30.17 -54.32
C PRO A 632 -13.46 28.93 -55.06
N SER A 633 -12.19 28.93 -55.45
CA SER A 633 -11.51 27.81 -56.12
C SER A 633 -11.09 26.67 -55.19
N PHE A 634 -11.19 26.84 -53.88
CA PHE A 634 -10.82 25.80 -52.91
C PHE A 634 -11.96 24.79 -52.74
N VAL A 635 -11.72 23.54 -53.12
CA VAL A 635 -12.70 22.45 -52.96
C VAL A 635 -12.75 22.04 -51.48
N THR A 636 -13.90 22.23 -50.85
CA THR A 636 -14.10 21.89 -49.43
C THR A 636 -14.13 20.36 -49.25
N PRO A 637 -13.37 19.80 -48.31
CA PRO A 637 -13.40 18.36 -48.02
C PRO A 637 -14.77 17.90 -47.54
N ALA A 638 -15.05 16.61 -47.68
CA ALA A 638 -16.16 15.99 -46.97
C ALA A 638 -15.99 16.09 -45.45
N ASP A 639 -17.10 16.01 -44.73
CA ASP A 639 -17.06 15.78 -43.29
C ASP A 639 -16.19 14.56 -42.98
N GLN A 640 -15.34 14.69 -41.95
CA GLN A 640 -14.43 13.61 -41.58
C GLN A 640 -15.20 12.64 -40.69
N VAL A 641 -15.56 11.47 -41.23
CA VAL A 641 -16.12 10.35 -40.47
C VAL A 641 -15.04 9.30 -40.32
N VAL A 642 -14.41 9.21 -39.16
CA VAL A 642 -13.26 8.34 -38.90
C VAL A 642 -13.67 7.21 -37.95
N HIS A 643 -13.38 5.98 -38.37
CA HIS A 643 -13.46 4.78 -37.55
C HIS A 643 -12.05 4.26 -37.28
N GLY A 644 -11.72 3.90 -36.05
CA GLY A 644 -10.39 3.38 -35.74
C GLY A 644 -10.36 2.43 -34.55
N ALA A 645 -9.26 1.70 -34.42
CA ALA A 645 -8.93 0.97 -33.20
C ALA A 645 -7.81 1.72 -32.48
N LEU A 646 -7.75 1.65 -31.15
CA LEU A 646 -6.63 2.13 -30.34
C LEU A 646 -6.22 1.01 -29.39
N LEU A 647 -5.01 0.51 -29.60
CA LEU A 647 -4.39 -0.50 -28.75
C LEU A 647 -3.31 0.15 -27.92
N THR A 648 -3.40 0.03 -26.59
CA THR A 648 -2.46 0.63 -25.65
C THR A 648 -1.90 -0.42 -24.71
N LEU A 649 -0.59 -0.39 -24.50
CA LEU A 649 0.11 -1.16 -23.48
C LEU A 649 0.76 -0.18 -22.51
N GLU A 650 0.39 -0.28 -21.24
CA GLU A 650 0.93 0.56 -20.17
C GLU A 650 1.71 -0.31 -19.19
N THR A 651 2.90 0.15 -18.78
CA THR A 651 3.70 -0.51 -17.75
C THR A 651 4.35 0.49 -16.80
N GLN A 652 4.50 0.07 -15.53
CA GLN A 652 5.18 0.85 -14.50
C GLN A 652 6.39 0.11 -13.94
N ARG A 653 7.55 0.78 -13.90
CA ARG A 653 8.77 0.19 -13.34
C ARG A 653 9.72 1.27 -12.83
N ALA A 654 10.24 1.10 -11.61
CA ALA A 654 11.22 2.01 -11.01
C ALA A 654 10.77 3.49 -10.99
N GLY A 655 9.46 3.75 -10.89
CA GLY A 655 8.88 5.10 -10.93
C GLY A 655 8.64 5.68 -12.31
N TRP A 656 9.06 4.98 -13.36
CA TRP A 656 8.68 5.31 -14.72
C TRP A 656 7.34 4.67 -15.06
N ARG A 657 6.48 5.47 -15.69
CA ARG A 657 5.31 5.00 -16.43
C ARG A 657 5.67 5.04 -17.90
N LEU A 658 5.51 3.92 -18.58
CA LEU A 658 5.72 3.77 -20.02
C LEU A 658 4.40 3.37 -20.66
N GLU A 659 4.05 4.02 -21.76
CA GLU A 659 2.82 3.79 -22.49
C GLU A 659 3.14 3.73 -23.99
N GLY A 660 2.89 2.58 -24.61
CA GLY A 660 2.97 2.43 -26.06
C GLY A 660 1.56 2.30 -26.63
N TRP A 661 1.29 2.96 -27.75
CA TRP A 661 -0.04 2.93 -28.36
C TRP A 661 0.02 2.91 -29.90
N TRP A 662 -0.97 2.28 -30.50
CA TRP A 662 -1.14 2.18 -31.94
C TRP A 662 -2.61 2.38 -32.32
N ASN A 663 -2.84 3.24 -33.30
CA ASN A 663 -4.14 3.63 -33.82
C ASN A 663 -4.18 3.51 -35.35
N PRO A 664 -4.63 2.35 -35.89
CA PRO A 664 -5.10 2.27 -37.25
C PRO A 664 -6.50 2.87 -37.38
N ALA A 665 -6.73 3.66 -38.43
CA ALA A 665 -7.99 4.35 -38.66
C ALA A 665 -8.33 4.46 -40.16
N ARG A 666 -9.62 4.54 -40.45
CA ARG A 666 -10.20 4.66 -41.79
C ARG A 666 -11.26 5.75 -41.83
N ARG A 667 -11.30 6.51 -42.92
CA ARG A 667 -12.32 7.52 -43.21
C ARG A 667 -13.42 6.97 -44.12
N SER A 668 -14.66 7.29 -43.80
CA SER A 668 -15.80 7.09 -44.68
C SER A 668 -16.05 8.35 -45.51
N GLY A 669 -16.33 8.21 -46.81
CA GLY A 669 -16.65 9.33 -47.69
C GLY A 669 -15.44 10.21 -48.10
N TRP A 670 -14.21 9.68 -48.00
CA TRP A 670 -13.00 10.38 -48.44
C TRP A 670 -13.04 10.64 -49.95
N ARG A 671 -12.97 11.91 -50.36
CA ARG A 671 -13.09 12.35 -51.74
C ARG A 671 -12.17 13.53 -52.01
N ALA A 672 -11.86 13.79 -53.27
CA ALA A 672 -10.97 14.87 -53.69
C ALA A 672 -11.35 16.22 -53.07
N TRP A 673 -10.34 16.95 -52.59
CA TRP A 673 -10.46 18.26 -51.95
C TRP A 673 -9.16 19.05 -52.08
N GLY A 674 -9.20 20.34 -51.74
CA GLY A 674 -8.03 21.22 -51.85
C GLY A 674 -8.04 22.04 -53.14
N ARG A 675 -6.86 22.50 -53.57
CA ARG A 675 -6.72 23.21 -54.85
C ARG A 675 -6.41 22.24 -55.99
N PRO A 676 -6.79 22.55 -57.25
CA PRO A 676 -6.51 21.69 -58.39
C PRO A 676 -5.01 21.41 -58.62
N ASP A 677 -4.15 22.36 -58.29
CA ASP A 677 -2.70 22.31 -58.55
C ASP A 677 -1.86 21.89 -57.33
N THR A 678 -2.48 21.25 -56.33
CA THR A 678 -1.82 20.88 -55.07
C THR A 678 -2.04 19.43 -54.69
N ASP A 679 -1.02 18.82 -54.09
CA ASP A 679 -1.06 17.47 -53.51
C ASP A 679 -1.87 17.40 -52.19
N ASP A 680 -2.91 18.21 -52.04
CA ASP A 680 -3.69 18.28 -50.79
C ASP A 680 -4.46 16.98 -50.55
N TYR A 681 -4.97 16.38 -51.62
CA TYR A 681 -5.68 15.11 -51.59
C TYR A 681 -4.82 13.97 -52.16
N ARG A 682 -4.86 12.83 -51.47
CA ARG A 682 -4.40 11.53 -51.98
C ARG A 682 -5.36 10.45 -51.50
N GLU A 683 -5.66 9.49 -52.36
CA GLU A 683 -6.60 8.41 -52.05
C GLU A 683 -6.11 7.54 -50.87
N GLU A 684 -4.79 7.29 -50.82
CA GLU A 684 -4.11 6.55 -49.75
C GLU A 684 -4.35 7.12 -48.35
N HIS A 685 -4.62 8.42 -48.22
CA HIS A 685 -4.94 9.04 -46.92
C HIS A 685 -6.34 8.65 -46.37
N ALA A 686 -7.16 7.89 -47.12
CA ALA A 686 -8.40 7.33 -46.58
C ALA A 686 -8.15 6.41 -45.38
N ASP A 687 -7.02 5.68 -45.43
CA ASP A 687 -6.54 4.79 -44.38
C ASP A 687 -5.24 5.37 -43.82
N PHE A 688 -5.15 5.53 -42.50
CA PHE A 688 -3.96 6.10 -41.88
C PHE A 688 -3.64 5.43 -40.55
N GLN A 689 -2.40 5.57 -40.12
CA GLN A 689 -1.95 5.00 -38.86
C GLN A 689 -1.21 6.03 -38.02
N ARG A 690 -1.50 6.01 -36.72
CA ARG A 690 -0.81 6.80 -35.71
C ARG A 690 -0.25 5.87 -34.65
N PHE A 691 0.94 6.14 -34.17
CA PHE A 691 1.52 5.38 -33.06
C PHE A 691 2.50 6.25 -32.28
N GLY A 692 2.74 5.86 -31.04
CA GLY A 692 3.65 6.60 -30.19
C GLY A 692 4.01 5.87 -28.91
N VAL A 693 4.98 6.46 -28.22
CA VAL A 693 5.45 6.02 -26.92
C VAL A 693 5.53 7.23 -26.01
N ASN A 694 4.97 7.12 -24.81
CA ASN A 694 5.05 8.12 -23.76
C ASN A 694 5.80 7.51 -22.56
N ALA A 695 6.70 8.29 -21.97
CA ALA A 695 7.43 7.95 -20.77
C ALA A 695 7.34 9.11 -19.79
N SER A 696 6.87 8.85 -18.57
CA SER A 696 6.78 9.89 -17.54
C SER A 696 7.30 9.41 -16.19
N ARG A 697 7.80 10.37 -15.43
CA ARG A 697 8.23 10.15 -14.05
C ARG A 697 8.04 11.42 -13.22
N LEU A 698 7.68 11.20 -11.97
CA LEU A 698 7.47 12.23 -10.96
C LEU A 698 8.38 11.93 -9.77
N TRP A 699 9.04 12.95 -9.27
CA TRP A 699 9.92 12.92 -8.11
C TRP A 699 9.42 13.91 -7.07
N MET A 700 9.37 13.46 -5.81
CA MET A 700 9.17 14.34 -4.67
C MET A 700 10.53 14.65 -4.06
N LEU A 701 11.17 15.74 -4.51
CA LEU A 701 12.52 16.13 -4.12
C LEU A 701 12.57 16.58 -2.67
N SER A 702 11.53 17.26 -2.21
CA SER A 702 11.26 17.57 -0.82
C SER A 702 9.76 17.60 -0.57
N PRO A 703 9.29 17.68 0.69
CA PRO A 703 7.88 17.86 0.99
C PRO A 703 7.21 19.04 0.27
N ARG A 704 7.98 20.06 -0.13
CA ARG A 704 7.47 21.27 -0.79
C ARG A 704 7.88 21.38 -2.26
N LEU A 705 8.72 20.47 -2.76
CA LEU A 705 9.30 20.57 -4.10
C LEU A 705 9.11 19.26 -4.86
N LEU A 706 8.40 19.35 -5.98
CA LEU A 706 8.10 18.24 -6.87
C LEU A 706 8.64 18.52 -8.25
N ALA A 707 9.25 17.51 -8.86
CA ALA A 707 9.70 17.55 -10.24
C ALA A 707 8.96 16.49 -11.06
N ARG A 708 8.65 16.80 -12.31
CA ARG A 708 8.08 15.85 -13.26
C ARG A 708 8.79 16.02 -14.61
N VAL A 709 9.04 14.89 -15.25
CA VAL A 709 9.47 14.82 -16.65
C VAL A 709 8.51 13.90 -17.39
N GLU A 710 8.14 14.33 -18.59
CA GLU A 710 7.40 13.54 -19.57
C GLU A 710 8.07 13.66 -20.93
N ALA A 711 8.35 12.53 -21.55
CA ALA A 711 8.84 12.44 -22.91
C ALA A 711 7.83 11.66 -23.76
N ALA A 712 7.51 12.19 -24.92
CA ALA A 712 6.61 11.57 -25.88
C ALA A 712 7.30 11.50 -27.24
N TRP A 713 7.16 10.38 -27.92
CA TRP A 713 7.52 10.22 -29.33
C TRP A 713 6.30 9.76 -30.10
N MET A 714 6.06 10.37 -31.25
CA MET A 714 4.87 10.13 -32.07
C MET A 714 5.27 10.07 -33.53
N SER A 715 4.65 9.17 -34.27
CA SER A 715 4.82 9.03 -35.71
C SER A 715 3.60 8.37 -36.34
N GLY A 716 3.43 8.53 -37.63
CA GLY A 716 2.37 7.85 -38.36
C GLY A 716 2.71 7.57 -39.81
N ARG A 717 1.77 6.91 -40.47
CA ARG A 717 1.77 6.62 -41.90
C ARG A 717 0.53 7.24 -42.52
N ASP A 718 0.71 7.75 -43.73
CA ASP A 718 -0.38 8.28 -44.58
C ASP A 718 -1.15 9.44 -43.91
N LEU A 719 -0.40 10.29 -43.18
CA LEU A 719 -0.94 11.42 -42.42
C LEU A 719 -1.08 12.70 -43.28
N ASP A 720 -2.32 13.17 -43.41
CA ASP A 720 -2.73 14.42 -44.05
C ASP A 720 -3.05 15.54 -43.03
N ARG A 721 -3.53 16.69 -43.52
CA ARG A 721 -3.91 17.86 -42.72
C ARG A 721 -4.81 17.53 -41.52
N PHE A 722 -5.75 16.59 -41.68
CA PHE A 722 -6.78 16.27 -40.68
C PHE A 722 -6.44 15.09 -39.76
N SER A 723 -5.37 14.33 -40.06
CA SER A 723 -4.93 13.18 -39.25
C SER A 723 -3.63 13.44 -38.48
N ARG A 724 -2.84 14.45 -38.88
CA ARG A 724 -1.61 14.87 -38.19
C ARG A 724 -1.82 15.24 -36.73
N TYR A 725 -0.76 15.10 -35.94
CA TYR A 725 -0.70 15.58 -34.57
C TYR A 725 -0.65 17.10 -34.54
N ALA A 726 -1.15 17.69 -33.47
CA ALA A 726 -1.02 19.12 -33.21
C ALA A 726 -0.62 19.35 -31.76
N PHE A 727 0.08 20.45 -31.51
CA PHE A 727 0.15 20.98 -30.15
C PHE A 727 -1.11 21.81 -29.88
N GLY A 728 -1.85 21.42 -28.83
CA GLY A 728 -3.14 22.00 -28.47
C GLY A 728 -3.14 22.49 -27.02
N SER A 729 -3.87 23.58 -26.74
CA SER A 729 -3.91 24.16 -25.39
C SER A 729 -4.61 23.27 -24.35
N PHE A 730 -5.33 22.21 -24.78
CA PHE A 730 -6.17 21.37 -23.92
C PHE A 730 -5.77 19.87 -23.87
N ASP A 731 -4.96 19.38 -24.81
CA ASP A 731 -4.56 17.97 -24.87
C ASP A 731 -3.03 17.80 -24.90
N ASN A 732 -2.41 17.99 -26.05
CA ASN A 732 -1.00 17.80 -26.32
C ASN A 732 -0.29 19.15 -26.22
N ARG A 733 -0.22 19.73 -25.03
CA ARG A 733 0.26 21.10 -24.85
C ARG A 733 1.76 21.24 -25.09
N LEU A 734 2.17 22.37 -25.64
CA LEU A 734 3.56 22.84 -25.66
C LEU A 734 3.55 24.29 -25.19
N ARG A 735 4.17 24.58 -24.05
CA ARG A 735 3.97 25.87 -23.34
C ARG A 735 4.45 27.05 -24.18
N GLY A 736 3.60 28.07 -24.24
CA GLY A 736 3.82 29.26 -25.05
C GLY A 736 3.53 29.11 -26.54
N TYR A 737 3.18 27.91 -27.03
CA TYR A 737 2.76 27.73 -28.41
C TYR A 737 1.23 27.75 -28.52
N PRO A 738 0.67 28.58 -29.42
CA PRO A 738 -0.75 28.65 -29.66
C PRO A 738 -1.37 27.34 -30.13
N SER A 739 -2.66 27.16 -29.84
CA SER A 739 -3.42 26.00 -30.36
C SER A 739 -3.35 25.92 -31.89
N ALA A 740 -3.11 24.71 -32.41
CA ALA A 740 -3.12 24.40 -33.84
C ALA A 740 -2.11 25.21 -34.70
N SER A 741 -1.10 25.83 -34.08
CA SER A 741 -0.02 26.54 -34.79
C SER A 741 1.02 25.62 -35.42
N ILE A 742 1.19 24.42 -34.85
CA ILE A 742 2.16 23.42 -35.30
C ILE A 742 1.41 22.11 -35.53
N ARG A 743 1.46 21.59 -36.76
CA ARG A 743 0.91 20.27 -37.11
C ARG A 743 2.02 19.36 -37.64
N TYR A 744 2.21 18.23 -37.00
CA TYR A 744 3.33 17.36 -37.32
C TYR A 744 2.90 15.92 -37.55
N ASP A 745 3.69 15.20 -38.34
CA ASP A 745 3.46 13.80 -38.69
C ASP A 745 4.44 12.85 -37.97
N ARG A 746 5.58 13.36 -37.53
CA ARG A 746 6.53 12.68 -36.66
C ARG A 746 7.31 13.65 -35.79
N GLY A 747 7.66 13.23 -34.60
CA GLY A 747 8.50 14.00 -33.72
C GLY A 747 8.50 13.51 -32.28
N ALA A 748 9.16 14.28 -31.43
CA ALA A 748 9.19 14.06 -30.00
C ALA A 748 8.83 15.36 -29.26
N ALA A 749 8.31 15.21 -28.05
CA ALA A 749 8.10 16.30 -27.11
C ALA A 749 8.69 15.91 -25.74
N LEU A 750 9.46 16.81 -25.14
CA LEU A 750 9.90 16.74 -23.76
C LEU A 750 9.20 17.83 -22.97
N ARG A 751 8.59 17.49 -21.84
CA ARG A 751 7.88 18.41 -20.96
C ARG A 751 8.40 18.23 -19.55
N THR A 752 8.71 19.34 -18.91
CA THR A 752 9.17 19.34 -17.53
C THR A 752 8.28 20.25 -16.68
N ALA A 753 8.14 19.90 -15.40
CA ALA A 753 7.47 20.74 -14.43
C ALA A 753 8.22 20.68 -13.10
N LEU A 754 8.46 21.84 -12.51
CA LEU A 754 8.98 21.98 -11.16
C LEU A 754 7.94 22.75 -10.34
N ALA A 755 7.29 22.07 -9.41
CA ALA A 755 6.26 22.63 -8.57
C ALA A 755 6.80 22.88 -7.16
N TRP A 756 6.79 24.14 -6.73
CA TRP A 756 7.27 24.57 -5.43
C TRP A 756 6.15 25.21 -4.61
N GLN A 757 5.97 24.70 -3.40
CA GLN A 757 5.04 25.25 -2.42
C GLN A 757 5.74 26.29 -1.57
N ALA A 758 5.59 27.56 -1.97
CA ALA A 758 6.15 28.74 -1.32
C ALA A 758 5.32 29.11 -0.07
N GLY A 759 5.41 28.27 0.97
CA GLY A 759 4.63 28.42 2.20
C GLY A 759 3.20 27.91 2.09
N GLY A 760 2.39 28.10 3.13
CA GLY A 760 1.04 27.51 3.24
C GLY A 760 -0.08 28.20 2.47
N ARG A 761 0.23 29.06 1.48
CA ARG A 761 -0.75 29.86 0.73
C ARG A 761 -0.42 30.10 -0.74
N LEU A 762 0.77 29.74 -1.21
CA LEU A 762 1.19 30.06 -2.57
C LEU A 762 1.93 28.87 -3.16
N ARG A 763 1.57 28.54 -4.40
CA ARG A 763 2.29 27.56 -5.20
C ARG A 763 2.83 28.23 -6.46
N LEU A 764 4.09 27.96 -6.74
CA LEU A 764 4.80 28.44 -7.92
C LEU A 764 5.24 27.23 -8.73
N ASP A 765 4.88 27.20 -10.01
CA ASP A 765 5.32 26.16 -10.92
C ASP A 765 6.21 26.77 -12.02
N GLY A 766 7.31 26.09 -12.34
CA GLY A 766 8.19 26.41 -13.46
C GLY A 766 8.17 25.30 -14.51
N PHE A 767 8.28 25.68 -15.78
CA PHE A 767 8.17 24.76 -16.89
C PHE A 767 9.23 24.98 -17.97
N GLY A 768 9.74 23.87 -18.51
CA GLY A 768 10.57 23.84 -19.70
C GLY A 768 10.11 22.74 -20.65
N ASP A 769 9.76 23.12 -21.86
CA ASP A 769 9.24 22.24 -22.90
C ASP A 769 10.11 22.30 -24.16
N LEU A 770 10.20 21.18 -24.87
CA LEU A 770 10.88 21.09 -26.16
C LEU A 770 10.09 20.17 -27.09
N GLY A 771 9.52 20.73 -28.15
CA GLY A 771 9.03 19.95 -29.29
C GLY A 771 10.12 19.82 -30.35
N TRP A 772 10.44 18.61 -30.80
CA TRP A 772 11.27 18.39 -31.99
C TRP A 772 10.44 17.63 -33.02
N VAL A 773 9.87 18.36 -33.98
CA VAL A 773 8.82 17.82 -34.85
C VAL A 773 9.05 18.16 -36.31
N ARG A 774 8.68 17.25 -37.21
CA ARG A 774 8.56 17.52 -38.64
C ARG A 774 7.14 18.05 -38.91
N ASP A 775 7.06 19.33 -39.24
CA ASP A 775 5.84 19.97 -39.71
C ASP A 775 5.93 20.22 -41.22
N PRO A 776 5.20 19.45 -42.05
CA PRO A 776 5.24 19.63 -43.50
C PRO A 776 4.80 21.02 -43.98
N GLY A 777 3.98 21.74 -43.21
CA GLY A 777 3.61 23.13 -43.48
C GLY A 777 4.79 24.11 -43.34
N PHE A 778 5.88 23.69 -42.69
CA PHE A 778 7.11 24.45 -42.49
C PHE A 778 8.33 23.79 -43.16
N GLY A 779 8.14 22.77 -43.99
CA GLY A 779 9.18 22.11 -44.80
C GLY A 779 9.47 20.66 -44.40
N SER A 780 10.49 20.06 -45.03
CA SER A 780 10.75 18.61 -44.92
C SER A 780 11.58 18.19 -43.70
N ARG A 781 12.28 19.14 -43.06
CA ARG A 781 13.17 18.88 -41.92
C ARG A 781 12.44 19.07 -40.60
N ALA A 782 12.80 18.25 -39.61
CA ALA A 782 12.33 18.43 -38.25
C ALA A 782 12.94 19.69 -37.63
N ARG A 783 12.15 20.42 -36.83
CA ARG A 783 12.53 21.67 -36.18
C ARG A 783 12.31 21.58 -34.67
N ALA A 784 13.20 22.22 -33.92
CA ALA A 784 13.05 22.40 -32.48
C ALA A 784 12.13 23.59 -32.20
N TYR A 785 11.27 23.44 -31.21
CA TYR A 785 10.29 24.40 -30.68
C TYR A 785 10.42 24.42 -29.16
N PRO A 786 11.39 25.15 -28.60
CA PRO A 786 11.54 25.30 -27.16
C PRO A 786 10.49 26.27 -26.62
N GLY A 787 9.96 25.96 -25.45
CA GLY A 787 8.98 26.76 -24.72
C GLY A 787 9.33 26.80 -23.24
N ILE A 788 9.07 27.94 -22.61
CA ILE A 788 9.21 28.10 -21.16
C ILE A 788 7.90 28.59 -20.58
N GLY A 789 7.68 28.39 -19.29
CA GLY A 789 6.51 28.97 -18.63
C GLY A 789 6.64 29.00 -17.13
N ALA A 790 5.70 29.71 -16.53
CA ALA A 790 5.49 29.76 -15.10
C ALA A 790 4.00 29.73 -14.79
N ALA A 791 3.63 29.16 -13.65
CA ALA A 791 2.29 29.29 -13.10
C ALA A 791 2.33 29.67 -11.63
N LEU A 792 1.27 30.34 -11.21
CA LEU A 792 1.01 30.72 -9.84
C LEU A 792 -0.38 30.23 -9.47
N GLU A 793 -0.49 29.54 -8.34
CA GLU A 793 -1.75 29.11 -7.76
C GLU A 793 -1.90 29.62 -6.33
N ALA A 794 -3.08 30.11 -6.00
CA ALA A 794 -3.37 30.72 -4.71
C ALA A 794 -4.84 30.46 -4.26
N PRO A 795 -5.09 30.37 -2.94
CA PRO A 795 -6.43 30.32 -2.38
C PRO A 795 -7.16 31.65 -2.62
N GLY A 796 -8.37 31.54 -3.18
CA GLY A 796 -9.37 32.59 -3.21
C GLY A 796 -10.41 32.45 -2.09
N PRO A 797 -11.38 33.38 -2.00
CA PRO A 797 -12.44 33.32 -1.00
C PRO A 797 -13.34 32.09 -1.16
N ARG A 798 -13.89 31.58 -0.05
CA ARG A 798 -14.87 30.47 -0.02
C ARG A 798 -14.37 29.19 -0.72
N SER A 799 -13.12 28.79 -0.45
CA SER A 799 -12.46 27.59 -0.98
C SER A 799 -12.34 27.56 -2.51
N LEU A 800 -12.27 28.73 -3.14
CA LEU A 800 -11.93 28.87 -4.55
C LEU A 800 -10.41 28.69 -4.72
N LEU A 801 -9.98 27.98 -5.75
CA LEU A 801 -8.58 27.91 -6.16
C LEU A 801 -8.40 28.75 -7.42
N LEU A 802 -7.51 29.74 -7.35
CA LEU A 802 -7.17 30.62 -8.46
C LEU A 802 -5.81 30.20 -9.03
N GLY A 803 -5.72 30.19 -10.36
CA GLY A 803 -4.49 29.86 -11.08
C GLY A 803 -4.25 30.86 -12.20
N ALA A 804 -3.00 31.26 -12.37
CA ALA A 804 -2.53 32.04 -13.51
C ALA A 804 -1.33 31.32 -14.11
N GLU A 805 -1.40 31.00 -15.38
CA GLU A 805 -0.33 30.35 -16.13
C GLU A 805 0.10 31.25 -17.29
N TRP A 806 1.40 31.37 -17.48
CA TRP A 806 2.04 32.05 -18.60
C TRP A 806 3.04 31.12 -19.27
N GLY A 807 3.03 31.12 -20.60
CA GLY A 807 4.03 30.43 -21.42
C GLY A 807 4.57 31.33 -22.52
N TYR A 808 5.85 31.14 -22.86
CA TYR A 808 6.54 31.82 -23.95
C TYR A 808 7.14 30.81 -24.94
N GLY A 809 6.67 30.86 -26.19
CA GLY A 809 7.15 30.03 -27.28
C GLY A 809 8.19 30.76 -28.10
N ILE A 810 9.46 30.44 -27.90
CA ILE A 810 10.62 31.16 -28.49
C ILE A 810 10.57 31.19 -30.03
N ARG A 811 10.02 30.13 -30.64
CA ARG A 811 9.88 30.00 -32.10
C ARG A 811 8.44 30.05 -32.58
N GLY A 812 7.50 30.41 -31.70
CA GLY A 812 6.12 30.64 -32.12
C GLY A 812 6.03 31.84 -33.05
N LEU A 813 5.04 31.82 -33.95
CA LEU A 813 4.76 32.94 -34.84
C LEU A 813 3.43 33.58 -34.46
N ASN A 814 3.43 34.90 -34.31
CA ASN A 814 2.22 35.67 -34.15
C ASN A 814 1.48 35.82 -35.49
N THR A 815 0.24 36.28 -35.45
CA THR A 815 -0.59 36.52 -36.64
C THR A 815 0.01 37.55 -37.59
N ASP A 816 0.83 38.47 -37.09
CA ASP A 816 1.59 39.45 -37.87
C ASP A 816 2.93 38.90 -38.44
N GLY A 817 3.27 37.64 -38.13
CA GLY A 817 4.51 36.99 -38.56
C GLY A 817 5.73 37.25 -37.68
N SER A 818 5.60 38.04 -36.61
CA SER A 818 6.68 38.23 -35.62
C SER A 818 6.96 36.94 -34.84
N ARG A 819 8.21 36.79 -34.38
CA ARG A 819 8.66 35.62 -33.61
C ARG A 819 8.48 35.83 -32.11
N GLY A 820 8.09 34.78 -31.42
CA GLY A 820 7.86 34.79 -29.97
C GLY A 820 6.38 34.93 -29.65
N THR A 821 5.77 33.88 -29.13
CA THR A 821 4.34 33.86 -28.78
C THR A 821 4.15 33.77 -27.27
N HIS A 822 3.18 34.51 -26.74
CA HIS A 822 2.77 34.43 -25.34
C HIS A 822 1.41 33.78 -25.24
N VAL A 823 1.26 32.78 -24.37
CA VAL A 823 -0.04 32.17 -24.06
C VAL A 823 -0.28 32.35 -22.57
N VAL A 824 -1.43 32.93 -22.22
CA VAL A 824 -1.82 33.16 -20.82
C VAL A 824 -3.14 32.46 -20.54
N ARG A 825 -3.22 31.77 -19.41
CA ARG A 825 -4.43 31.10 -18.96
C ARG A 825 -4.71 31.47 -17.52
N LEU A 826 -5.89 32.04 -17.28
CA LEU A 826 -6.41 32.32 -15.94
C LEU A 826 -7.50 31.31 -15.64
N THR A 827 -7.45 30.68 -14.46
CA THR A 827 -8.41 29.65 -14.06
C THR A 827 -8.91 29.86 -12.64
N ALA A 828 -10.17 29.51 -12.41
CA ALA A 828 -10.79 29.44 -11.12
C ALA A 828 -11.52 28.10 -10.98
N TYR A 829 -11.29 27.40 -9.86
CA TYR A 829 -11.86 26.09 -9.60
C TYR A 829 -12.48 26.01 -8.20
N LYS A 830 -13.68 25.42 -8.11
CA LYS A 830 -14.39 25.24 -6.84
C LYS A 830 -15.07 23.87 -6.78
N VAL A 831 -14.87 23.16 -5.67
CA VAL A 831 -15.53 21.88 -5.37
C VAL A 831 -16.61 22.09 -4.30
N PHE A 832 -17.72 21.36 -4.39
CA PHE A 832 -18.90 21.47 -3.51
C PHE A 832 -19.21 20.19 -2.70
#